data_AF-A0A8C3PSD3-F1
#
_entry.id   AF-A0A8C3PSD3-F1
#
_cell.length_a   1.000
_cell.length_b   1.000
_cell.length_c   1.000
_cell.angle_alpha   90.00
_cell.angle_beta   90.00
_cell.angle_gamma   90.00
#
_symmetry.space_group_name_H-M   'P 1'
#
loop_
_entity.id
_entity.type
_entity.pdbx_description
1 polymer ?
#
loop_
_entity_poly.entity_id
_entity_poly.type
_entity_poly.pdbx_seq_one_letter_code
_entity_poly.pdbx_strand_id
1 'polypeptide(L)'
;MPEATRCSASSSGAESDPECPMETESALESSRRRRKKEKKEKKSKRHEKSRRRKAPAEESEQSEEEEAEPPKLKKARSGGVKQNGHTREESPENAKLSSFNAKSTHKKGRSNSSDTSSGDGDSDQEQEMTEEQKEGAFSNFPISKGTVQLLQARGVTYLFPVQVKTFDPVFSGKDVIAQARTGTGKTFSFAIPLIEKLQGDSQERRRGRSPKVLVLCPTRELANQVAKDFKDITRKLTVACFYGGTPYNGQIDLMRSGIDILVGTPGRIKDHLQNGKLDLTKVKHVVLDEVDQMLDMGFAEQVEDILRVAYKKDSEDNPQTLLFSATCPHWVYDVAKKYMKSKYEQIDLIGKRTQKAATTVEHLAIECHWSQRAAVIGDVIQVYSGSHGRTIVFCETKKEANELALNASIKQDCQSLHGDIPQKQREITLKGFRNGTFKVLVATNVAARGLDIPEVDLVVQSSPPKDVESYIHRSGRTGRAGRTGICICFYQRKEEHQLRYVEQKAGITFKRVGVPTATDIIKASSKDAIRCLDSVPHTAIEYFKESARRLIQEKGPVNALAAALAHISGATSIEQRSLLNSDAGFVTMILHCSEEINNMSYAWRRLRELLGDDVDRKVNRMCFLKGKMGVCFDIPAADQKEIEAKWEDSKQWRLCVATELPELVESQRGGGGGGGGGGNGRSFSSSRNGRRGSSGRNRFRGRGQKRSFDRAFDR
;
A
#
# COMPACT_ATOMS: atom_id res chain seq x y z
N MET A 1 -69.14 42.66 -20.87
CA MET A 1 -70.37 42.37 -21.61
C MET A 1 -70.11 41.16 -22.50
N PRO A 2 -70.91 40.08 -22.44
CA PRO A 2 -71.84 39.66 -21.37
C PRO A 2 -71.22 38.51 -20.52
N GLU A 3 -71.48 38.42 -19.21
CA GLU A 3 -72.45 37.50 -18.53
C GLU A 3 -71.97 36.03 -18.47
N ALA A 4 -71.70 35.47 -17.28
CA ALA A 4 -72.63 34.89 -16.28
C ALA A 4 -73.10 33.47 -16.68
N THR A 5 -73.04 32.47 -15.80
CA THR A 5 -73.99 32.24 -14.68
C THR A 5 -73.29 31.30 -13.66
N ARG A 6 -73.25 31.60 -12.35
CA ARG A 6 -74.05 30.98 -11.24
C ARG A 6 -74.34 29.45 -11.42
N CYS A 7 -74.37 28.60 -10.37
CA CYS A 7 -74.40 28.86 -8.93
C CYS A 7 -73.92 27.68 -8.05
N SER A 8 -73.36 28.01 -6.88
CA SER A 8 -73.53 27.41 -5.53
C SER A 8 -73.74 25.90 -5.26
N ALA A 9 -73.05 25.42 -4.20
CA ALA A 9 -73.53 24.51 -3.13
C ALA A 9 -73.74 23.01 -3.47
N SER A 10 -73.70 22.05 -2.52
CA SER A 10 -73.09 21.97 -1.17
C SER A 10 -73.18 20.53 -0.64
N SER A 11 -72.41 20.15 0.39
CA SER A 11 -72.56 18.91 1.22
C SER A 11 -72.42 17.55 0.47
N SER A 12 -72.13 16.39 1.10
CA SER A 12 -71.56 16.07 2.43
C SER A 12 -71.22 14.56 2.54
N GLY A 13 -70.08 14.24 3.18
CA GLY A 13 -69.91 13.01 3.98
C GLY A 13 -69.58 11.68 3.27
N ALA A 14 -69.38 10.67 4.13
CA ALA A 14 -69.16 9.23 3.90
C ALA A 14 -67.78 8.75 3.36
N GLU A 15 -67.20 7.86 4.15
CA GLU A 15 -65.92 7.16 4.02
C GLU A 15 -65.89 6.12 2.88
N SER A 16 -64.70 5.82 2.34
CA SER A 16 -64.07 4.47 2.31
C SER A 16 -62.92 4.36 1.29
N ASP A 17 -61.90 3.54 1.57
CA ASP A 17 -60.83 3.19 0.62
C ASP A 17 -61.38 2.35 -0.55
N PRO A 18 -60.81 2.46 -1.77
CA PRO A 18 -59.83 1.44 -2.15
C PRO A 18 -58.69 1.87 -3.10
N GLU A 19 -57.62 1.07 -3.05
CA GLU A 19 -56.68 0.69 -4.13
C GLU A 19 -55.93 1.75 -5.00
N CYS A 20 -54.62 1.52 -5.14
CA CYS A 20 -53.71 2.30 -5.99
C CYS A 20 -53.39 1.55 -7.32
N PRO A 21 -53.72 2.11 -8.50
CA PRO A 21 -53.27 1.59 -9.80
C PRO A 21 -51.86 2.06 -10.17
N MET A 22 -51.12 1.24 -10.91
CA MET A 22 -49.75 1.56 -11.37
C MET A 22 -49.74 2.52 -12.58
N GLU A 23 -48.93 3.58 -12.53
CA GLU A 23 -48.57 4.37 -13.72
C GLU A 23 -47.46 3.70 -14.56
N THR A 24 -47.38 4.05 -15.84
CA THR A 24 -46.57 3.33 -16.86
C THR A 24 -45.29 4.05 -17.28
N GLU A 25 -44.29 3.29 -17.76
CA GLU A 25 -42.92 3.77 -18.06
C GLU A 25 -42.80 4.91 -19.10
N SER A 26 -43.88 5.21 -19.85
CA SER A 26 -43.85 6.16 -20.98
C SER A 26 -43.45 7.60 -20.60
N ALA A 27 -43.74 8.04 -19.37
CA ALA A 27 -43.47 9.40 -18.90
C ALA A 27 -41.98 9.73 -18.68
N LEU A 28 -41.13 8.72 -18.44
CA LEU A 28 -39.72 8.90 -18.06
C LEU A 28 -38.79 9.15 -19.27
N GLU A 29 -39.12 8.61 -20.45
CA GLU A 29 -38.36 8.81 -21.68
C GLU A 29 -38.47 10.25 -22.22
N SER A 30 -39.68 10.80 -22.25
CA SER A 30 -39.95 12.15 -22.80
C SER A 30 -39.18 13.24 -22.02
N SER A 31 -39.18 13.13 -20.69
CA SER A 31 -38.44 14.00 -19.76
C SER A 31 -36.92 13.92 -19.95
N ARG A 32 -36.39 12.70 -20.18
CA ARG A 32 -34.96 12.50 -20.49
C ARG A 32 -34.56 13.10 -21.85
N ARG A 33 -35.43 13.02 -22.86
CA ARG A 33 -35.18 13.59 -24.20
C ARG A 33 -35.19 15.13 -24.20
N ARG A 34 -36.10 15.79 -23.46
CA ARG A 34 -36.13 17.26 -23.31
C ARG A 34 -34.84 17.82 -22.69
N ARG A 35 -34.43 17.33 -21.51
CA ARG A 35 -33.19 17.77 -20.81
C ARG A 35 -31.91 17.58 -21.63
N LYS A 36 -31.90 16.65 -22.59
CA LYS A 36 -30.74 16.39 -23.49
C LYS A 36 -30.65 17.40 -24.65
N LYS A 37 -31.75 18.11 -24.99
CA LYS A 37 -31.81 19.12 -26.05
C LYS A 37 -31.28 20.48 -25.57
N GLU A 38 -31.78 20.99 -24.45
CA GLU A 38 -31.35 22.26 -23.84
C GLU A 38 -29.84 22.31 -23.55
N LYS A 39 -29.28 21.19 -23.07
CA LYS A 39 -27.86 21.06 -22.74
C LYS A 39 -26.95 21.06 -23.98
N LYS A 40 -27.51 20.91 -25.19
CA LYS A 40 -26.82 21.03 -26.47
C LYS A 40 -26.80 22.50 -26.95
N GLU A 41 -27.92 23.21 -26.85
CA GLU A 41 -28.03 24.64 -27.22
C GLU A 41 -27.24 25.57 -26.30
N LYS A 42 -27.21 25.31 -24.98
CA LYS A 42 -26.33 26.05 -24.05
C LYS A 42 -24.84 25.82 -24.31
N LYS A 43 -24.47 24.85 -25.17
CA LYS A 43 -23.06 24.58 -25.55
C LYS A 43 -22.66 25.21 -26.88
N SER A 44 -23.56 25.34 -27.86
CA SER A 44 -23.28 26.06 -29.12
C SER A 44 -23.12 27.56 -28.89
N LYS A 45 -24.07 28.20 -28.18
CA LYS A 45 -24.05 29.65 -27.89
C LYS A 45 -22.82 30.14 -27.11
N ARG A 46 -22.01 29.24 -26.53
CA ARG A 46 -20.77 29.57 -25.80
C ARG A 46 -19.50 29.46 -26.65
N HIS A 47 -19.57 28.98 -27.89
CA HIS A 47 -18.40 28.85 -28.79
C HIS A 47 -18.33 29.95 -29.86
N GLU A 48 -19.44 30.60 -30.17
CA GLU A 48 -19.52 31.62 -31.22
C GLU A 48 -19.02 33.01 -30.76
N LYS A 49 -19.05 33.27 -29.44
CA LYS A 49 -18.69 34.58 -28.86
C LYS A 49 -17.19 34.80 -28.59
N SER A 50 -16.32 33.87 -28.98
CA SER A 50 -14.85 33.96 -28.76
C SER A 50 -14.00 34.11 -30.03
N ARG A 51 -14.63 34.40 -31.18
CA ARG A 51 -13.94 34.59 -32.48
C ARG A 51 -14.29 35.93 -33.13
N ARG A 52 -13.90 37.06 -32.51
CA ARG A 52 -13.80 38.35 -33.20
C ARG A 52 -12.85 39.32 -32.49
N ARG A 53 -12.09 40.08 -33.30
CA ARG A 53 -11.17 41.19 -32.99
C ARG A 53 -9.78 40.83 -32.40
N LYS A 54 -8.75 41.43 -33.02
CA LYS A 54 -7.38 41.66 -32.53
C LYS A 54 -7.22 43.19 -32.37
N ALA A 55 -6.43 43.64 -31.39
CA ALA A 55 -5.44 44.76 -31.37
C ALA A 55 -5.70 46.10 -32.12
N PRO A 56 -4.99 47.20 -31.77
CA PRO A 56 -4.27 47.57 -30.53
C PRO A 56 -4.67 48.98 -29.99
N ALA A 57 -3.95 49.46 -28.95
CA ALA A 57 -3.58 50.87 -28.63
C ALA A 57 -3.80 51.31 -27.15
N GLU A 58 -2.70 51.78 -26.55
CA GLU A 58 -2.44 52.96 -25.68
C GLU A 58 -3.34 53.46 -24.50
N GLU A 59 -2.60 54.07 -23.54
CA GLU A 59 -2.89 55.14 -22.56
C GLU A 59 -3.79 54.99 -21.29
N SER A 60 -3.08 54.89 -20.15
CA SER A 60 -3.11 55.74 -18.92
C SER A 60 -4.26 55.76 -17.88
N GLU A 61 -3.86 56.23 -16.67
CA GLU A 61 -4.62 56.62 -15.45
C GLU A 61 -5.29 55.51 -14.59
N GLN A 62 -5.49 55.67 -13.26
CA GLN A 62 -4.56 56.02 -12.15
C GLN A 62 -5.16 55.61 -10.77
N SER A 63 -4.50 55.91 -9.63
CA SER A 63 -4.82 55.57 -8.20
C SER A 63 -4.76 54.07 -7.80
N GLU A 64 -4.07 53.55 -6.75
CA GLU A 64 -3.83 53.95 -5.32
C GLU A 64 -4.92 53.38 -4.36
N GLU A 65 -4.72 52.81 -3.15
CA GLU A 65 -3.59 52.42 -2.24
C GLU A 65 -3.90 50.98 -1.70
N GLU A 66 -3.22 50.24 -0.79
CA GLU A 66 -1.82 49.86 -0.42
C GLU A 66 -1.94 48.33 -0.04
N GLU A 67 -0.97 47.41 -0.06
CA GLU A 67 0.41 47.24 0.47
C GLU A 67 0.57 46.78 1.95
N ALA A 68 1.40 45.73 2.16
CA ALA A 68 2.04 45.33 3.42
C ALA A 68 3.00 44.12 3.22
N GLU A 69 4.32 44.33 3.28
CA GLU A 69 5.34 43.26 3.49
C GLU A 69 6.45 43.73 4.47
N PRO A 70 7.29 42.82 5.03
CA PRO A 70 7.97 43.07 6.31
C PRO A 70 9.29 43.87 6.26
N PRO A 71 9.69 44.51 7.38
CA PRO A 71 10.79 45.48 7.42
C PRO A 71 12.21 44.89 7.51
N LYS A 72 13.20 45.71 7.14
CA LYS A 72 14.65 45.51 7.37
C LYS A 72 15.20 46.64 8.25
N LEU A 73 16.19 46.35 9.10
CA LEU A 73 16.90 47.34 9.92
C LEU A 73 18.40 47.42 9.60
N LYS A 74 19.04 48.57 9.90
CA LYS A 74 20.45 48.87 9.60
C LYS A 74 21.21 49.51 10.78
N LYS A 75 22.39 48.96 11.05
CA LYS A 75 23.65 49.54 11.60
C LYS A 75 23.67 50.94 12.27
N ALA A 76 24.26 50.97 13.48
CA ALA A 76 25.20 51.98 14.02
C ALA A 76 25.85 51.42 15.32
N ARG A 77 27.06 51.76 15.81
CA ARG A 77 28.24 52.50 15.28
C ARG A 77 29.48 52.21 16.16
N SER A 78 30.68 52.60 15.71
CA SER A 78 31.98 52.68 16.44
C SER A 78 32.59 51.35 16.92
N GLY A 79 33.91 51.22 17.12
CA GLY A 79 35.05 52.11 16.84
C GLY A 79 36.32 51.28 16.62
N GLY A 80 37.42 51.85 16.10
CA GLY A 80 38.59 51.07 15.68
C GLY A 80 39.96 51.71 15.96
N VAL A 81 41.01 50.88 15.95
CA VAL A 81 42.43 51.25 16.09
C VAL A 81 43.26 50.50 15.03
N LYS A 82 44.47 51.00 14.77
CA LYS A 82 45.48 50.56 13.78
C LYS A 82 46.28 49.33 14.32
N GLN A 83 47.31 48.73 13.71
CA GLN A 83 48.16 49.05 12.54
C GLN A 83 49.01 47.81 12.13
N ASN A 84 49.44 47.69 10.87
CA ASN A 84 50.54 46.80 10.37
C ASN A 84 50.35 45.26 10.60
N GLY A 85 51.14 44.35 10.00
CA GLY A 85 52.07 44.46 8.86
C GLY A 85 53.13 43.33 8.83
N HIS A 86 53.53 42.90 7.62
CA HIS A 86 54.72 42.08 7.28
C HIS A 86 54.82 40.56 7.61
N THR A 87 54.69 39.76 6.53
CA THR A 87 55.59 38.68 6.02
C THR A 87 56.22 37.56 6.87
N ARG A 88 56.04 36.33 6.30
CA ARG A 88 57.03 35.26 6.01
C ARG A 88 57.44 34.23 7.09
N GLU A 89 57.83 33.06 6.54
CA GLU A 89 58.74 32.02 7.08
C GLU A 89 58.28 31.27 8.36
N GLU A 90 58.53 29.96 8.55
CA GLU A 90 58.88 28.89 7.61
C GLU A 90 58.47 27.51 8.20
N SER A 91 58.55 26.42 7.42
CA SER A 91 58.42 25.04 7.96
C SER A 91 59.71 24.61 8.67
N PRO A 92 59.66 23.57 9.53
CA PRO A 92 60.20 22.29 9.03
C PRO A 92 59.45 21.03 9.50
N GLU A 93 59.76 19.91 8.83
CA GLU A 93 59.34 18.55 9.17
C GLU A 93 60.19 17.98 10.33
N ASN A 94 59.72 16.93 11.04
CA ASN A 94 60.21 15.56 10.75
C ASN A 94 59.55 14.41 11.55
N ALA A 95 59.81 13.19 11.05
CA ALA A 95 59.67 11.86 11.69
C ALA A 95 58.22 11.42 12.07
N LYS A 96 57.68 10.21 11.77
CA LYS A 96 58.21 8.82 11.68
C LYS A 96 58.72 8.30 13.05
N LEU A 97 58.51 7.05 13.47
CA LEU A 97 58.13 5.82 12.77
C LEU A 97 57.48 4.81 13.75
N SER A 98 56.86 3.73 13.25
CA SER A 98 56.72 2.39 13.91
C SER A 98 55.88 2.26 15.21
N SER A 99 55.31 1.09 15.58
CA SER A 99 54.99 -0.18 14.88
C SER A 99 54.09 -1.08 15.78
N PHE A 100 53.41 -2.08 15.18
CA PHE A 100 53.12 -3.47 15.67
C PHE A 100 53.17 -3.78 17.21
N ASN A 101 52.29 -4.59 17.82
CA ASN A 101 51.46 -5.70 17.31
C ASN A 101 50.38 -6.22 18.32
N ALA A 102 49.56 -7.18 17.85
CA ALA A 102 49.07 -8.38 18.57
C ALA A 102 48.24 -8.29 19.88
N LYS A 103 46.91 -8.45 19.70
CA LYS A 103 46.01 -9.43 20.38
C LYS A 103 46.40 -10.00 21.77
N SER A 104 45.46 -9.91 22.71
CA SER A 104 45.17 -11.00 23.66
C SER A 104 43.67 -11.11 23.94
N THR A 105 43.22 -12.26 24.43
CA THR A 105 41.80 -12.58 24.68
C THR A 105 41.55 -12.86 26.15
N HIS A 106 40.42 -12.42 26.71
CA HIS A 106 39.54 -13.30 27.49
C HIS A 106 38.15 -12.69 27.76
N LYS A 107 37.26 -13.48 28.40
CA LYS A 107 35.81 -13.30 28.46
C LYS A 107 35.28 -13.88 29.78
N LYS A 108 34.70 -13.06 30.68
CA LYS A 108 33.78 -13.50 31.76
C LYS A 108 33.10 -12.34 32.53
N GLY A 109 31.81 -12.13 32.24
CA GLY A 109 30.70 -12.25 33.20
C GLY A 109 30.61 -11.40 34.50
N ARG A 110 29.58 -10.54 34.49
CA ARG A 110 28.39 -10.62 35.38
C ARG A 110 28.51 -10.15 36.85
N SER A 111 27.92 -8.99 37.15
CA SER A 111 26.86 -8.81 38.18
C SER A 111 26.32 -7.37 38.17
N ASN A 112 25.14 -7.15 38.76
CA ASN A 112 24.55 -5.82 38.97
C ASN A 112 24.76 -5.38 40.42
N SER A 113 24.98 -4.08 40.62
CA SER A 113 24.56 -3.36 41.83
C SER A 113 24.15 -1.94 41.42
N SER A 114 22.94 -1.54 41.77
CA SER A 114 22.46 -0.15 41.64
C SER A 114 22.94 0.66 42.82
N ASP A 115 23.40 1.90 42.59
CA ASP A 115 23.21 2.96 43.57
C ASP A 115 23.07 4.32 42.86
N THR A 116 22.40 5.27 43.52
CA THR A 116 22.02 6.55 42.92
C THR A 116 22.84 7.72 43.45
N SER A 117 23.33 8.57 42.55
CA SER A 117 23.74 9.94 42.88
C SER A 117 23.39 10.88 41.73
N SER A 118 22.58 11.90 42.03
CA SER A 118 22.27 12.99 41.10
C SER A 118 23.43 13.97 41.00
N GLY A 119 23.81 14.34 39.78
CA GLY A 119 24.72 15.46 39.51
C GLY A 119 24.47 16.00 38.12
N ASP A 120 24.16 17.29 38.01
CA ASP A 120 24.02 17.96 36.72
C ASP A 120 25.39 18.03 36.04
N GLY A 121 25.50 17.35 34.90
CA GLY A 121 26.69 17.33 34.07
C GLY A 121 26.28 17.37 32.61
N ASP A 122 26.57 18.49 31.95
CA ASP A 122 26.37 18.65 30.51
C ASP A 122 27.39 17.80 29.77
N SER A 123 27.05 16.53 29.55
CA SER A 123 27.86 15.59 28.81
C SER A 123 27.45 15.61 27.34
N ASP A 124 28.27 16.26 26.51
CA ASP A 124 28.29 16.03 25.06
C ASP A 124 28.58 14.54 24.81
N GLN A 125 27.52 13.75 24.71
CA GLN A 125 27.61 12.36 24.28
C GLN A 125 27.87 12.37 22.78
N GLU A 126 29.15 12.36 22.40
CA GLU A 126 29.58 11.98 21.06
C GLU A 126 28.96 10.62 20.74
N GLN A 127 27.85 10.63 20.00
CA GLN A 127 27.17 9.40 19.59
C GLN A 127 28.11 8.64 18.65
N GLU A 128 28.69 7.54 19.13
CA GLU A 128 29.57 6.68 18.34
C GLU A 128 28.87 6.32 17.03
N MET A 129 29.36 6.89 15.91
CA MET A 129 28.83 6.60 14.60
C MET A 129 28.90 5.09 14.34
N THR A 130 27.81 4.51 13.83
CA THR A 130 27.80 3.09 13.48
C THR A 130 28.78 2.82 12.34
N GLU A 131 29.25 1.57 12.21
CA GLU A 131 30.15 1.23 11.11
C GLU A 131 29.52 1.51 9.73
N GLU A 132 28.19 1.37 9.58
CA GLU A 132 27.49 1.79 8.35
C GLU A 132 27.56 3.30 8.09
N GLN A 133 27.53 4.13 9.14
CA GLN A 133 27.69 5.58 9.04
C GLN A 133 29.14 5.97 8.72
N LYS A 134 30.13 5.25 9.27
CA LYS A 134 31.56 5.43 8.97
C LYS A 134 31.89 5.03 7.53
N GLU A 135 31.44 3.86 7.07
CA GLU A 135 31.58 3.41 5.68
C GLU A 135 30.84 4.36 4.71
N GLY A 136 29.62 4.75 5.07
CA GLY A 136 28.75 5.61 4.27
C GLY A 136 29.08 7.11 4.30
N ALA A 137 30.09 7.54 5.07
CA ALA A 137 30.41 8.95 5.24
C ALA A 137 30.75 9.63 3.89
N PHE A 138 30.15 10.79 3.61
CA PHE A 138 30.35 11.50 2.34
C PHE A 138 31.82 11.90 2.07
N SER A 139 32.67 11.94 3.11
CA SER A 139 34.12 12.11 3.01
C SER A 139 34.82 11.03 2.19
N ASN A 140 34.24 9.84 2.11
CA ASN A 140 34.85 8.67 1.48
C ASN A 140 34.63 8.65 -0.04
N PHE A 141 33.81 9.58 -0.58
CA PHE A 141 33.35 9.60 -1.96
C PHE A 141 33.55 10.99 -2.59
N PRO A 142 33.81 11.10 -3.90
CA PRO A 142 33.93 12.37 -4.60
C PRO A 142 32.57 13.05 -4.83
N ILE A 143 31.90 13.45 -3.74
CA ILE A 143 30.62 14.17 -3.76
C ILE A 143 30.87 15.65 -3.40
N SER A 144 30.48 16.55 -4.29
CA SER A 144 30.65 17.99 -4.10
C SER A 144 29.83 18.53 -2.94
N LYS A 145 30.37 19.52 -2.22
CA LYS A 145 29.72 20.17 -1.06
C LYS A 145 28.30 20.67 -1.37
N GLY A 146 28.05 21.12 -2.60
CA GLY A 146 26.71 21.55 -3.03
C GLY A 146 25.70 20.40 -3.13
N THR A 147 26.12 19.23 -3.59
CA THR A 147 25.26 18.02 -3.60
C THR A 147 25.07 17.47 -2.19
N VAL A 148 26.10 17.49 -1.33
CA VAL A 148 25.97 17.13 0.10
C VAL A 148 24.92 17.98 0.82
N GLN A 149 24.91 19.30 0.61
CA GLN A 149 23.89 20.20 1.20
C GLN A 149 22.47 19.85 0.74
N LEU A 150 22.29 19.46 -0.53
CA LEU A 150 20.99 19.05 -1.07
C LEU A 150 20.55 17.67 -0.56
N LEU A 151 21.48 16.75 -0.37
CA LEU A 151 21.25 15.44 0.27
C LEU A 151 20.85 15.60 1.74
N GLN A 152 21.54 16.44 2.50
CA GLN A 152 21.21 16.77 3.89
C GLN A 152 19.82 17.43 3.99
N ALA A 153 19.48 18.37 3.11
CA ALA A 153 18.13 18.95 3.02
C ALA A 153 17.03 17.94 2.63
N ARG A 154 17.40 16.79 2.08
CA ARG A 154 16.53 15.62 1.81
C ARG A 154 16.54 14.57 2.93
N GLY A 155 17.25 14.82 4.04
CA GLY A 155 17.37 13.90 5.18
C GLY A 155 18.42 12.79 5.00
N VAL A 156 19.29 12.88 3.98
CA VAL A 156 20.35 11.90 3.72
C VAL A 156 21.66 12.41 4.31
N THR A 157 22.13 11.76 5.39
CA THR A 157 23.34 12.14 6.14
C THR A 157 24.55 11.25 5.85
N TYR A 158 24.33 10.04 5.34
CA TYR A 158 25.35 9.07 4.90
C TYR A 158 24.79 8.20 3.76
N LEU A 159 25.67 7.49 3.04
CA LEU A 159 25.30 6.52 2.01
C LEU A 159 24.96 5.15 2.61
N PHE A 160 23.85 4.56 2.18
CA PHE A 160 23.48 3.18 2.56
C PHE A 160 24.39 2.13 1.88
N PRO A 161 24.49 0.89 2.41
CA PRO A 161 25.42 -0.13 1.90
C PRO A 161 25.32 -0.48 0.40
N VAL A 162 24.15 -0.29 -0.24
CA VAL A 162 24.01 -0.43 -1.71
C VAL A 162 24.56 0.78 -2.46
N GLN A 163 24.49 1.98 -1.90
CA GLN A 163 25.04 3.20 -2.49
C GLN A 163 26.56 3.18 -2.38
N VAL A 164 27.10 2.84 -1.20
CA VAL A 164 28.54 2.61 -0.96
C VAL A 164 29.14 1.67 -2.01
N LYS A 165 28.60 0.44 -2.13
CA LYS A 165 29.18 -0.58 -3.02
C LYS A 165 29.00 -0.30 -4.52
N THR A 166 28.05 0.55 -4.91
CA THR A 166 27.82 0.93 -6.31
C THR A 166 28.53 2.21 -6.72
N PHE A 167 28.96 3.06 -5.77
CA PHE A 167 29.44 4.41 -6.08
C PHE A 167 30.59 4.38 -7.08
N ASP A 168 31.69 3.71 -6.75
CA ASP A 168 32.90 3.72 -7.59
C ASP A 168 32.70 3.02 -8.94
N PRO A 169 32.06 1.83 -9.05
CA PRO A 169 31.71 1.25 -10.35
C PRO A 169 30.89 2.18 -11.25
N VAL A 170 29.87 2.86 -10.69
CA VAL A 170 29.03 3.79 -11.47
C VAL A 170 29.84 5.03 -11.85
N PHE A 171 30.55 5.63 -10.90
CA PHE A 171 31.34 6.84 -11.11
C PHE A 171 32.48 6.61 -12.11
N SER A 172 33.24 5.51 -11.98
CA SER A 172 34.34 5.17 -12.88
C SER A 172 33.88 4.81 -14.30
N GLY A 173 32.63 4.42 -14.49
CA GLY A 173 32.06 4.13 -15.82
C GLY A 173 31.93 2.65 -16.18
N LYS A 174 31.97 1.75 -15.20
CA LYS A 174 31.71 0.32 -15.43
C LYS A 174 30.21 0.06 -15.59
N ASP A 175 29.86 -0.96 -16.36
CA ASP A 175 28.51 -1.50 -16.36
C ASP A 175 28.22 -2.19 -15.02
N VAL A 176 27.00 -2.11 -14.52
CA VAL A 176 26.65 -2.60 -13.17
C VAL A 176 25.31 -3.34 -13.17
N ILE A 177 25.30 -4.52 -12.57
CA ILE A 177 24.09 -5.24 -12.15
C ILE A 177 24.00 -5.16 -10.62
N ALA A 178 23.10 -4.34 -10.10
CA ALA A 178 22.90 -4.13 -8.66
C ALA A 178 21.57 -4.74 -8.20
N GLN A 179 21.67 -5.83 -7.43
CA GLN A 179 20.52 -6.46 -6.76
C GLN A 179 20.55 -6.15 -5.26
N ALA A 180 19.54 -5.42 -4.79
CA ALA A 180 19.36 -5.09 -3.37
C ALA A 180 17.87 -4.99 -3.04
N ARG A 181 17.50 -5.21 -1.78
CA ARG A 181 16.09 -5.29 -1.33
C ARG A 181 15.28 -4.02 -1.67
N THR A 182 13.97 -4.13 -1.57
CA THR A 182 13.07 -2.96 -1.56
C THR A 182 13.39 -2.07 -0.35
N GLY A 183 13.22 -0.75 -0.50
CA GLY A 183 13.48 0.22 0.58
C GLY A 183 14.95 0.62 0.83
N THR A 184 15.95 -0.10 0.28
CA THR A 184 17.39 0.15 0.59
C THR A 184 18.02 1.34 -0.14
N GLY A 185 17.24 2.26 -0.72
CA GLY A 185 17.77 3.49 -1.34
C GLY A 185 18.44 3.32 -2.72
N LYS A 186 18.12 2.28 -3.49
CA LYS A 186 18.67 2.00 -4.84
C LYS A 186 18.67 3.20 -5.81
N THR A 187 17.70 4.10 -5.74
CA THR A 187 17.62 5.27 -6.64
C THR A 187 18.84 6.18 -6.54
N PHE A 188 19.35 6.41 -5.33
CA PHE A 188 20.55 7.24 -5.13
C PHE A 188 21.86 6.53 -5.50
N SER A 189 21.89 5.19 -5.55
CA SER A 189 23.05 4.40 -6.00
C SER A 189 23.48 4.73 -7.43
N PHE A 190 22.54 5.08 -8.31
CA PHE A 190 22.86 5.62 -9.63
C PHE A 190 22.76 7.14 -9.68
N ALA A 191 21.76 7.77 -9.03
CA ALA A 191 21.52 9.19 -9.20
C ALA A 191 22.66 10.09 -8.67
N ILE A 192 23.28 9.77 -7.54
CA ILE A 192 24.39 10.58 -6.98
C ILE A 192 25.64 10.51 -7.90
N PRO A 193 26.26 9.33 -8.15
CA PRO A 193 27.48 9.27 -8.96
C PRO A 193 27.28 9.74 -10.40
N LEU A 194 26.10 9.53 -11.01
CA LEU A 194 25.80 10.10 -12.34
C LEU A 194 25.71 11.63 -12.31
N ILE A 195 25.13 12.23 -11.26
CA ILE A 195 25.07 13.69 -11.14
C ILE A 195 26.46 14.28 -10.91
N GLU A 196 27.29 13.72 -10.04
CA GLU A 196 28.66 14.26 -9.84
C GLU A 196 29.51 14.16 -11.11
N LYS A 197 29.43 13.02 -11.81
CA LYS A 197 30.10 12.80 -13.10
C LYS A 197 29.65 13.80 -14.18
N LEU A 198 28.35 14.10 -14.25
CA LEU A 198 27.79 15.12 -15.16
C LEU A 198 28.12 16.56 -14.72
N GLN A 199 28.33 16.81 -13.43
CA GLN A 199 28.70 18.13 -12.91
C GLN A 199 30.19 18.47 -13.13
N GLY A 200 31.06 17.45 -13.19
CA GLY A 200 32.47 17.60 -13.58
C GLY A 200 32.70 17.75 -15.09
N ASP A 201 31.80 17.17 -15.91
CA ASP A 201 31.79 17.29 -17.37
C ASP A 201 31.56 18.78 -17.76
N SER A 202 32.64 19.54 -17.95
CA SER A 202 32.60 20.98 -18.27
C SER A 202 32.06 21.20 -19.68
N GLN A 203 30.82 21.68 -19.78
CA GLN A 203 30.00 21.55 -20.99
C GLN A 203 29.09 22.75 -21.20
N GLU A 204 29.07 23.29 -22.42
CA GLU A 204 28.15 24.36 -22.82
C GLU A 204 26.70 23.87 -22.76
N ARG A 205 25.85 24.59 -22.02
CA ARG A 205 24.41 24.30 -21.92
C ARG A 205 23.65 24.83 -23.14
N ARG A 206 24.01 24.32 -24.33
CA ARG A 206 23.33 24.67 -25.59
C ARG A 206 21.84 24.31 -25.51
N ARG A 207 21.02 25.19 -26.09
CA ARG A 207 19.58 24.98 -26.25
C ARG A 207 19.35 23.79 -27.20
N GLY A 208 18.40 22.91 -26.86
CA GLY A 208 18.08 21.74 -27.68
C GLY A 208 19.09 20.60 -27.61
N ARG A 209 20.01 20.59 -26.63
CA ARG A 209 20.95 19.47 -26.42
C ARG A 209 20.25 18.16 -26.05
N SER A 210 20.75 17.06 -26.60
CA SER A 210 20.29 15.69 -26.36
C SER A 210 20.68 15.21 -24.95
N PRO A 211 19.87 14.35 -24.29
CA PRO A 211 20.17 13.79 -22.98
C PRO A 211 21.45 12.94 -22.97
N LYS A 212 22.21 13.03 -21.87
CA LYS A 212 23.38 12.19 -21.58
C LYS A 212 23.05 10.97 -20.72
N VAL A 213 21.99 11.07 -19.92
CA VAL A 213 21.47 9.94 -19.12
C VAL A 213 20.05 9.64 -19.57
N LEU A 214 19.79 8.37 -19.87
CA LEU A 214 18.45 7.81 -20.00
C LEU A 214 18.15 6.92 -18.79
N VAL A 215 16.96 7.05 -18.21
CA VAL A 215 16.46 6.16 -17.17
C VAL A 215 15.10 5.63 -17.59
N LEU A 216 14.99 4.32 -17.78
CA LEU A 216 13.73 3.65 -18.09
C LEU A 216 13.13 3.05 -16.81
N CYS A 217 11.85 3.34 -16.59
CA CYS A 217 11.07 2.85 -15.45
C CYS A 217 9.76 2.20 -15.92
N PRO A 218 9.28 1.12 -15.27
CA PRO A 218 8.05 0.42 -15.63
C PRO A 218 6.76 1.25 -15.44
N THR A 219 6.74 2.17 -14.46
CA THR A 219 5.55 2.95 -14.12
C THR A 219 5.78 4.45 -14.27
N ARG A 220 4.70 5.18 -14.57
CA ARG A 220 4.67 6.64 -14.73
C ARG A 220 5.07 7.35 -13.42
N GLU A 221 4.64 6.75 -12.32
CA GLU A 221 4.86 7.27 -10.98
C GLU A 221 6.29 7.02 -10.50
N LEU A 222 6.92 5.90 -10.87
CA LEU A 222 8.35 5.68 -10.62
C LEU A 222 9.19 6.65 -11.44
N ALA A 223 8.87 6.85 -12.72
CA ALA A 223 9.54 7.84 -13.54
C ALA A 223 9.47 9.23 -12.89
N ASN A 224 8.32 9.61 -12.32
CA ASN A 224 8.18 10.84 -11.55
C ASN A 224 8.97 10.85 -10.23
N GLN A 225 9.00 9.75 -9.48
CA GLN A 225 9.82 9.65 -8.26
C GLN A 225 11.29 9.83 -8.58
N VAL A 226 11.83 9.01 -9.49
CA VAL A 226 13.25 9.02 -9.86
C VAL A 226 13.63 10.38 -10.45
N ALA A 227 12.80 10.96 -11.31
CA ALA A 227 13.03 12.32 -11.83
C ALA A 227 13.00 13.40 -10.73
N LYS A 228 12.23 13.23 -9.65
CA LYS A 228 12.28 14.13 -8.49
C LYS A 228 13.57 13.93 -7.69
N ASP A 229 13.97 12.69 -7.44
CA ASP A 229 15.18 12.37 -6.68
C ASP A 229 16.47 12.85 -7.39
N PHE A 230 16.51 12.82 -8.74
CA PHE A 230 17.54 13.53 -9.52
C PHE A 230 17.45 15.06 -9.37
N LYS A 231 16.25 15.66 -9.46
CA LYS A 231 16.06 17.13 -9.39
C LYS A 231 16.45 17.72 -8.04
N ASP A 232 16.04 17.08 -6.96
CA ASP A 232 16.22 17.62 -5.61
C ASP A 232 17.72 17.70 -5.25
N ILE A 233 18.57 16.85 -5.85
CA ILE A 233 20.03 16.82 -5.63
C ILE A 233 20.86 17.52 -6.73
N THR A 234 20.24 18.27 -7.66
CA THR A 234 21.00 19.13 -8.60
C THR A 234 20.32 20.46 -8.91
N ARG A 235 21.11 21.55 -8.89
CA ARG A 235 20.71 22.88 -9.40
C ARG A 235 21.30 23.19 -10.77
N LYS A 236 22.10 22.29 -11.35
CA LYS A 236 22.89 22.53 -12.57
C LYS A 236 22.35 21.84 -13.82
N LEU A 237 21.67 20.70 -13.68
CA LEU A 237 21.31 19.80 -14.78
C LEU A 237 19.81 19.85 -15.08
N THR A 238 19.42 19.88 -16.35
CA THR A 238 18.02 19.83 -16.78
C THR A 238 17.52 18.39 -16.76
N VAL A 239 16.66 18.07 -15.79
CA VAL A 239 16.03 16.75 -15.63
C VAL A 239 14.60 16.75 -16.18
N ALA A 240 14.32 15.88 -17.16
CA ALA A 240 13.00 15.69 -17.75
C ALA A 240 12.37 14.35 -17.33
N CYS A 241 11.04 14.28 -17.33
CA CYS A 241 10.26 13.07 -17.04
C CYS A 241 9.18 12.86 -18.12
N PHE A 242 9.34 11.85 -18.98
CA PHE A 242 8.45 11.59 -20.11
C PHE A 242 7.66 10.28 -19.94
N TYR A 243 6.34 10.42 -19.79
CA TYR A 243 5.45 9.29 -19.57
C TYR A 243 4.07 9.50 -20.22
N GLY A 244 3.39 8.38 -20.51
CA GLY A 244 2.09 8.39 -21.20
C GLY A 244 0.95 9.01 -20.38
N GLY A 245 -0.14 9.40 -21.04
CA GLY A 245 -1.30 10.03 -20.38
C GLY A 245 -1.13 11.53 -20.07
N THR A 246 0.01 12.12 -20.44
CA THR A 246 0.26 13.57 -20.39
C THR A 246 0.41 14.18 -21.79
N PRO A 247 0.14 15.50 -21.98
CA PRO A 247 0.25 16.16 -23.28
C PRO A 247 1.67 16.15 -23.87
N TYR A 248 1.79 16.02 -25.19
CA TYR A 248 3.08 15.97 -25.89
C TYR A 248 3.82 17.32 -25.88
N ASN A 249 3.11 18.46 -26.00
CA ASN A 249 3.73 19.78 -26.21
C ASN A 249 4.74 20.14 -25.11
N GLY A 250 4.38 20.01 -23.83
CA GLY A 250 5.30 20.31 -22.72
C GLY A 250 6.55 19.42 -22.69
N GLN A 251 6.46 18.20 -23.21
CA GLN A 251 7.61 17.31 -23.38
C GLN A 251 8.49 17.75 -24.58
N ILE A 252 7.86 18.18 -25.68
CA ILE A 252 8.54 18.77 -26.84
C ILE A 252 9.25 20.08 -26.48
N ASP A 253 8.64 20.93 -25.66
CA ASP A 253 9.24 22.20 -25.24
C ASP A 253 10.40 22.02 -24.24
N LEU A 254 10.40 20.95 -23.44
CA LEU A 254 11.57 20.51 -22.70
C LEU A 254 12.70 20.03 -23.64
N MET A 255 12.41 19.24 -24.67
CA MET A 255 13.41 18.84 -25.67
C MET A 255 13.99 20.06 -26.42
N ARG A 256 13.14 21.02 -26.82
CA ARG A 256 13.54 22.32 -27.41
C ARG A 256 14.37 23.21 -26.47
N SER A 257 14.29 23.00 -25.16
CA SER A 257 15.11 23.70 -24.16
C SER A 257 16.46 23.00 -23.97
N GLY A 258 16.51 21.68 -24.17
CA GLY A 258 17.68 20.83 -24.01
C GLY A 258 17.70 20.15 -22.64
N ILE A 259 18.05 18.87 -22.63
CA ILE A 259 17.91 17.94 -21.50
C ILE A 259 19.28 17.33 -21.19
N ASP A 260 19.63 17.15 -19.91
CA ASP A 260 20.83 16.41 -19.52
C ASP A 260 20.49 15.00 -19.03
N ILE A 261 19.41 14.86 -18.26
CA ILE A 261 18.90 13.60 -17.70
C ILE A 261 17.45 13.42 -18.11
N LEU A 262 17.13 12.32 -18.80
CA LEU A 262 15.78 11.96 -19.21
C LEU A 262 15.33 10.68 -18.50
N VAL A 263 14.33 10.80 -17.64
CA VAL A 263 13.63 9.67 -17.02
C VAL A 263 12.32 9.42 -17.77
N GLY A 264 11.87 8.17 -17.93
CA GLY A 264 10.59 7.91 -18.56
C GLY A 264 10.12 6.46 -18.62
N THR A 265 8.88 6.29 -19.10
CA THR A 265 8.28 4.98 -19.36
C THR A 265 8.49 4.57 -20.82
N PRO A 266 8.89 3.32 -21.13
CA PRO A 266 9.27 2.88 -22.48
C PRO A 266 8.36 3.40 -23.61
N GLY A 267 7.05 3.15 -23.56
CA GLY A 267 6.13 3.57 -24.63
C GLY A 267 6.22 5.05 -25.02
N ARG A 268 6.28 5.99 -24.05
CA ARG A 268 6.38 7.43 -24.36
C ARG A 268 7.78 7.86 -24.81
N ILE A 269 8.83 7.10 -24.46
CA ILE A 269 10.16 7.31 -25.03
C ILE A 269 10.18 6.83 -26.50
N LYS A 270 9.61 5.65 -26.79
CA LYS A 270 9.41 5.11 -28.14
C LYS A 270 8.57 6.05 -29.01
N ASP A 271 7.49 6.65 -28.49
CA ASP A 271 6.70 7.69 -29.18
C ASP A 271 7.60 8.84 -29.71
N HIS A 272 8.42 9.44 -28.84
CA HIS A 272 9.21 10.64 -29.21
C HIS A 272 10.39 10.33 -30.12
N LEU A 273 10.94 9.11 -30.03
CA LEU A 273 11.90 8.57 -30.99
C LEU A 273 11.28 8.43 -32.39
N GLN A 274 10.16 7.70 -32.48
CA GLN A 274 9.46 7.45 -33.76
C GLN A 274 8.96 8.74 -34.43
N ASN A 275 8.58 9.74 -33.64
CA ASN A 275 8.19 11.06 -34.16
C ASN A 275 9.39 11.98 -34.51
N GLY A 276 10.64 11.52 -34.37
CA GLY A 276 11.85 12.31 -34.66
C GLY A 276 11.92 13.60 -33.84
N LYS A 277 11.59 13.51 -32.53
CA LYS A 277 11.63 14.65 -31.59
C LYS A 277 12.67 14.46 -30.48
N LEU A 278 12.98 13.21 -30.14
CA LEU A 278 14.00 12.82 -29.19
C LEU A 278 15.22 12.23 -29.93
N ASP A 279 16.41 12.70 -29.58
CA ASP A 279 17.70 12.13 -29.99
C ASP A 279 18.31 11.40 -28.77
N LEU A 280 18.62 10.11 -28.92
CA LEU A 280 19.33 9.31 -27.91
C LEU A 280 20.74 8.85 -28.36
N THR A 281 21.20 9.27 -29.54
CA THR A 281 22.50 8.86 -30.12
C THR A 281 23.73 9.39 -29.36
N LYS A 282 23.50 10.26 -28.36
CA LYS A 282 24.52 10.93 -27.53
C LYS A 282 24.40 10.59 -26.03
N VAL A 283 23.56 9.61 -25.69
CA VAL A 283 23.45 9.11 -24.31
C VAL A 283 24.78 8.45 -23.92
N LYS A 284 25.36 8.88 -22.79
CA LYS A 284 26.56 8.29 -22.19
C LYS A 284 26.24 7.19 -21.16
N HIS A 285 25.04 7.21 -20.56
CA HIS A 285 24.64 6.28 -19.50
C HIS A 285 23.16 5.89 -19.62
N VAL A 286 22.85 4.61 -19.44
CA VAL A 286 21.48 4.08 -19.42
C VAL A 286 21.22 3.34 -18.11
N VAL A 287 20.12 3.70 -17.44
CA VAL A 287 19.63 3.02 -16.24
C VAL A 287 18.34 2.28 -16.55
N LEU A 288 18.28 1.00 -16.19
CA LEU A 288 17.07 0.17 -16.17
C LEU A 288 16.67 -0.10 -14.72
N ASP A 289 15.69 0.65 -14.20
CA ASP A 289 15.21 0.54 -12.81
C ASP A 289 13.90 -0.26 -12.74
N GLU A 290 13.78 -1.13 -11.73
CA GLU A 290 12.74 -2.19 -11.63
C GLU A 290 12.60 -2.99 -12.96
N VAL A 291 13.74 -3.33 -13.58
CA VAL A 291 13.82 -3.96 -14.93
C VAL A 291 13.04 -5.27 -15.07
N ASP A 292 12.95 -6.06 -14.00
CA ASP A 292 12.16 -7.30 -13.98
C ASP A 292 10.67 -7.02 -14.19
N GLN A 293 10.16 -5.93 -13.61
CA GLN A 293 8.81 -5.47 -13.89
C GLN A 293 8.67 -4.94 -15.32
N MET A 294 9.65 -4.21 -15.86
CA MET A 294 9.54 -3.69 -17.24
C MET A 294 9.29 -4.81 -18.23
N LEU A 295 10.02 -5.91 -18.08
CA LEU A 295 9.93 -7.05 -18.98
C LEU A 295 8.70 -7.93 -18.67
N ASP A 296 8.33 -8.13 -17.41
CA ASP A 296 7.09 -8.81 -16.98
C ASP A 296 5.81 -8.09 -17.46
N MET A 297 5.83 -6.76 -17.49
CA MET A 297 4.78 -5.93 -18.09
C MET A 297 4.77 -5.97 -19.64
N GLY A 298 5.64 -6.75 -20.27
CA GLY A 298 5.72 -6.89 -21.72
C GLY A 298 6.45 -5.75 -22.44
N PHE A 299 7.15 -4.84 -21.75
CA PHE A 299 7.91 -3.78 -22.41
C PHE A 299 9.22 -4.24 -23.05
N ALA A 300 9.52 -5.54 -23.09
CA ALA A 300 10.79 -6.07 -23.63
C ALA A 300 11.12 -5.56 -25.04
N GLU A 301 10.18 -5.63 -25.97
CA GLU A 301 10.33 -5.09 -27.34
C GLU A 301 10.51 -3.55 -27.33
N GLN A 302 9.75 -2.84 -26.49
CA GLN A 302 9.81 -1.38 -26.41
C GLN A 302 11.15 -0.90 -25.85
N VAL A 303 11.70 -1.60 -24.85
CA VAL A 303 13.03 -1.36 -24.30
C VAL A 303 14.09 -1.69 -25.36
N GLU A 304 14.01 -2.86 -26.00
CA GLU A 304 14.96 -3.25 -27.06
C GLU A 304 15.02 -2.22 -28.21
N ASP A 305 13.88 -1.70 -28.67
CA ASP A 305 13.84 -0.64 -29.70
C ASP A 305 14.42 0.70 -29.25
N ILE A 306 14.23 1.10 -27.99
CA ILE A 306 14.85 2.32 -27.44
C ILE A 306 16.37 2.15 -27.36
N LEU A 307 16.84 0.99 -26.88
CA LEU A 307 18.26 0.71 -26.74
C LEU A 307 18.94 0.57 -28.11
N ARG A 308 18.28 0.03 -29.14
CA ARG A 308 18.79 0.00 -30.54
C ARG A 308 19.13 1.38 -31.13
N VAL A 309 18.61 2.48 -30.59
CA VAL A 309 18.96 3.85 -31.02
C VAL A 309 20.22 4.38 -30.31
N ALA A 310 20.49 3.92 -29.08
CA ALA A 310 21.63 4.36 -28.27
C ALA A 310 22.85 3.40 -28.35
N TYR A 311 22.62 2.12 -28.65
CA TYR A 311 23.66 1.08 -28.70
C TYR A 311 23.98 0.67 -30.13
N LYS A 312 25.27 0.58 -30.43
CA LYS A 312 25.82 -0.02 -31.65
C LYS A 312 26.36 -1.40 -31.32
N LYS A 313 26.12 -2.39 -32.19
CA LYS A 313 26.66 -3.73 -32.00
C LYS A 313 28.20 -3.68 -31.95
N ASP A 314 28.79 -4.44 -31.02
CA ASP A 314 30.24 -4.65 -30.89
C ASP A 314 31.09 -3.35 -30.76
N SER A 315 30.54 -2.29 -30.17
CA SER A 315 31.20 -0.97 -30.01
C SER A 315 31.57 -0.66 -28.56
N GLU A 316 32.77 -0.09 -28.34
CA GLU A 316 33.19 0.46 -27.04
C GLU A 316 32.62 1.87 -26.77
N ASP A 317 32.12 2.58 -27.79
CA ASP A 317 31.43 3.87 -27.63
C ASP A 317 30.03 3.73 -27.01
N ASN A 318 29.59 2.50 -26.73
CA ASN A 318 28.28 2.21 -26.16
C ASN A 318 28.09 2.86 -24.78
N PRO A 319 26.85 3.30 -24.45
CA PRO A 319 26.53 3.85 -23.14
C PRO A 319 26.88 2.89 -22.01
N GLN A 320 27.27 3.45 -20.85
CA GLN A 320 27.40 2.69 -19.61
C GLN A 320 26.03 2.14 -19.19
N THR A 321 25.94 0.82 -19.02
CA THR A 321 24.69 0.11 -18.76
C THR A 321 24.53 -0.23 -17.27
N LEU A 322 23.49 0.31 -16.66
CA LEU A 322 23.23 0.23 -15.22
C LEU A 322 21.87 -0.43 -14.99
N LEU A 323 21.83 -1.50 -14.20
CA LEU A 323 20.63 -2.28 -13.93
C LEU A 323 20.38 -2.38 -12.43
N PHE A 324 19.18 -1.97 -11.99
CA PHE A 324 18.78 -1.97 -10.60
C PHE A 324 17.45 -2.71 -10.40
N SER A 325 17.42 -3.69 -9.48
CA SER A 325 16.18 -4.33 -9.02
C SER A 325 16.32 -4.93 -7.61
N ALA A 326 15.21 -5.39 -7.04
CA ALA A 326 15.19 -6.35 -5.94
C ALA A 326 15.25 -7.81 -6.42
N THR A 327 14.88 -8.09 -7.67
CA THR A 327 14.63 -9.43 -8.19
C THR A 327 15.22 -9.56 -9.58
N CYS A 328 16.38 -10.22 -9.69
CA CYS A 328 17.06 -10.50 -10.96
C CYS A 328 16.99 -12.01 -11.31
N PRO A 329 15.85 -12.53 -11.78
CA PRO A 329 15.77 -13.90 -12.28
C PRO A 329 16.61 -14.06 -13.57
N HIS A 330 17.02 -15.29 -13.89
CA HIS A 330 17.99 -15.58 -14.95
C HIS A 330 17.65 -14.92 -16.30
N TRP A 331 16.36 -14.97 -16.69
CA TRP A 331 15.89 -14.41 -17.95
C TRP A 331 16.00 -12.87 -18.04
N VAL A 332 15.97 -12.14 -16.92
CA VAL A 332 16.25 -10.69 -16.87
C VAL A 332 17.74 -10.43 -17.11
N TYR A 333 18.59 -11.26 -16.51
CA TYR A 333 20.05 -11.22 -16.64
C TYR A 333 20.51 -11.58 -18.07
N ASP A 334 19.83 -12.52 -18.74
CA ASP A 334 20.07 -12.84 -20.16
C ASP A 334 19.70 -11.69 -21.10
N VAL A 335 18.62 -10.95 -20.82
CA VAL A 335 18.26 -9.73 -21.57
C VAL A 335 19.26 -8.60 -21.29
N ALA A 336 19.66 -8.39 -20.04
CA ALA A 336 20.62 -7.37 -19.65
C ALA A 336 21.98 -7.54 -20.35
N LYS A 337 22.48 -8.78 -20.41
CA LYS A 337 23.75 -9.14 -21.06
C LYS A 337 23.85 -8.72 -22.52
N LYS A 338 22.74 -8.59 -23.26
CA LYS A 338 22.75 -8.12 -24.66
C LYS A 338 23.27 -6.68 -24.81
N TYR A 339 23.18 -5.87 -23.74
CA TYR A 339 23.52 -4.45 -23.73
C TYR A 339 24.67 -4.13 -22.78
N MET A 340 25.34 -5.14 -22.21
CA MET A 340 26.42 -4.95 -21.26
C MET A 340 27.77 -5.35 -21.87
N LYS A 341 28.79 -4.53 -21.59
CA LYS A 341 30.19 -4.83 -21.90
C LYS A 341 30.64 -6.08 -21.15
N SER A 342 31.64 -6.77 -21.69
CA SER A 342 32.18 -8.01 -21.09
C SER A 342 32.74 -7.84 -19.67
N LYS A 343 33.09 -6.61 -19.27
CA LYS A 343 33.64 -6.22 -17.96
C LYS A 343 32.61 -5.45 -17.12
N TYR A 344 31.43 -6.02 -16.91
CA TYR A 344 30.42 -5.51 -15.97
C TYR A 344 30.70 -5.99 -14.53
N GLU A 345 30.30 -5.19 -13.54
CA GLU A 345 30.33 -5.54 -12.12
C GLU A 345 28.97 -6.12 -11.68
N GLN A 346 28.99 -7.12 -10.80
CA GLN A 346 27.78 -7.68 -10.19
C GLN A 346 27.78 -7.49 -8.67
N ILE A 347 26.83 -6.69 -8.18
CA ILE A 347 26.67 -6.34 -6.77
C ILE A 347 25.36 -6.97 -6.27
N ASP A 348 25.46 -8.15 -5.67
CA ASP A 348 24.33 -8.84 -5.01
C ASP A 348 24.41 -8.64 -3.50
N LEU A 349 23.45 -7.87 -2.96
CA LEU A 349 23.26 -7.62 -1.53
C LEU A 349 22.12 -8.45 -0.92
N ILE A 350 21.57 -9.40 -1.68
CA ILE A 350 20.56 -10.36 -1.19
C ILE A 350 21.20 -11.74 -1.03
N GLY A 351 21.92 -12.24 -2.04
CA GLY A 351 22.58 -13.53 -1.99
C GLY A 351 21.63 -14.72 -2.15
N LYS A 352 22.17 -15.84 -2.63
CA LYS A 352 21.40 -17.01 -3.09
C LYS A 352 20.64 -17.80 -2.02
N ARG A 353 20.75 -17.46 -0.73
CA ARG A 353 20.17 -18.20 0.40
C ARG A 353 19.51 -17.34 1.50
N THR A 354 19.33 -16.04 1.31
CA THR A 354 18.72 -15.17 2.34
C THR A 354 17.30 -14.73 1.98
N GLN A 355 16.59 -14.17 2.97
CA GLN A 355 15.30 -13.52 2.81
C GLN A 355 15.35 -12.42 1.74
N LYS A 356 14.57 -12.56 0.66
CA LYS A 356 14.48 -11.59 -0.45
C LYS A 356 13.63 -10.36 -0.09
N ALA A 357 12.64 -10.54 0.78
CA ALA A 357 11.86 -9.44 1.35
C ALA A 357 12.75 -8.54 2.24
N ALA A 358 12.25 -7.36 2.60
CA ALA A 358 12.88 -6.52 3.61
C ALA A 358 12.94 -7.28 4.95
N THR A 359 14.12 -7.31 5.59
CA THR A 359 14.38 -8.05 6.83
C THR A 359 13.76 -7.40 8.07
N THR A 360 13.32 -6.15 7.95
CA THR A 360 12.61 -5.35 8.94
C THR A 360 11.09 -5.59 8.95
N VAL A 361 10.56 -6.45 8.08
CA VAL A 361 9.11 -6.68 7.93
C VAL A 361 8.70 -8.00 8.61
N GLU A 362 7.78 -7.92 9.57
CA GLU A 362 7.11 -9.11 10.12
C GLU A 362 6.07 -9.61 9.10
N HIS A 363 6.11 -10.91 8.80
CA HIS A 363 5.23 -11.55 7.82
C HIS A 363 4.17 -12.40 8.53
N LEU A 364 2.93 -11.92 8.54
CA LEU A 364 1.78 -12.61 9.15
C LEU A 364 0.89 -13.24 8.07
N ALA A 365 0.20 -14.33 8.41
CA ALA A 365 -0.85 -14.90 7.56
C ALA A 365 -2.13 -15.16 8.35
N ILE A 366 -3.28 -14.83 7.76
CA ILE A 366 -4.61 -15.03 8.35
C ILE A 366 -5.47 -15.86 7.40
N GLU A 367 -5.99 -16.99 7.88
CA GLU A 367 -6.98 -17.75 7.13
C GLU A 367 -8.34 -17.06 7.23
N CYS A 368 -8.95 -16.71 6.10
CA CYS A 368 -10.23 -16.01 6.07
C CYS A 368 -11.04 -16.38 4.83
N HIS A 369 -12.32 -16.69 5.03
CA HIS A 369 -13.25 -16.84 3.92
C HIS A 369 -13.48 -15.49 3.22
N TRP A 370 -13.65 -15.50 1.90
CA TRP A 370 -13.66 -14.27 1.09
C TRP A 370 -14.79 -13.31 1.47
N SER A 371 -15.93 -13.81 1.98
CA SER A 371 -17.08 -12.99 2.38
C SER A 371 -16.84 -12.18 3.66
N GLN A 372 -16.03 -12.69 4.59
CA GLN A 372 -15.70 -12.03 5.86
C GLN A 372 -14.53 -11.06 5.72
N ARG A 373 -13.73 -11.23 4.65
CA ARG A 373 -12.44 -10.56 4.44
C ARG A 373 -12.51 -9.04 4.58
N ALA A 374 -13.59 -8.40 4.12
CA ALA A 374 -13.73 -6.94 4.23
C ALA A 374 -13.85 -6.45 5.68
N ALA A 375 -14.62 -7.15 6.52
CA ALA A 375 -14.74 -6.83 7.95
C ALA A 375 -13.42 -7.09 8.68
N VAL A 376 -12.84 -8.28 8.47
CA VAL A 376 -11.55 -8.64 9.10
C VAL A 376 -10.42 -7.70 8.68
N ILE A 377 -10.44 -7.16 7.46
CA ILE A 377 -9.48 -6.11 7.03
C ILE A 377 -9.67 -4.82 7.85
N GLY A 378 -10.91 -4.38 8.09
CA GLY A 378 -11.19 -3.21 8.94
C GLY A 378 -10.72 -3.39 10.39
N ASP A 379 -10.94 -4.58 10.96
CA ASP A 379 -10.48 -4.95 12.30
C ASP A 379 -8.93 -5.03 12.36
N VAL A 380 -8.30 -5.62 11.35
CA VAL A 380 -6.84 -5.72 11.20
C VAL A 380 -6.19 -4.35 11.05
N ILE A 381 -6.78 -3.44 10.27
CA ILE A 381 -6.33 -2.04 10.18
C ILE A 381 -6.37 -1.39 11.56
N GLN A 382 -7.47 -1.56 12.30
CA GLN A 382 -7.64 -0.97 13.63
C GLN A 382 -6.63 -1.51 14.66
N VAL A 383 -6.26 -2.78 14.59
CA VAL A 383 -5.32 -3.41 15.55
C VAL A 383 -3.85 -3.18 15.20
N TYR A 384 -3.47 -3.26 13.93
CA TYR A 384 -2.06 -3.24 13.51
C TYR A 384 -1.56 -1.88 12.97
N SER A 385 -2.47 -1.01 12.51
CA SER A 385 -2.15 0.35 12.03
C SER A 385 -2.72 1.43 12.96
N GLY A 386 -3.89 1.14 13.55
CA GLY A 386 -4.63 2.06 14.42
C GLY A 386 -5.15 3.29 13.69
N SER A 387 -5.68 4.23 14.46
CA SER A 387 -6.29 5.47 13.99
C SER A 387 -5.34 6.42 13.23
N HIS A 388 -4.02 6.26 13.37
CA HIS A 388 -3.00 7.20 12.86
C HIS A 388 -2.05 6.60 11.82
N GLY A 389 -1.88 5.28 11.77
CA GLY A 389 -1.04 4.62 10.78
C GLY A 389 -1.59 4.74 9.36
N ARG A 390 -0.73 4.50 8.37
CA ARG A 390 -1.11 4.34 6.96
C ARG A 390 -1.12 2.86 6.59
N THR A 391 -2.16 2.45 5.86
CA THR A 391 -2.28 1.07 5.36
C THR A 391 -2.41 1.04 3.84
N ILE A 392 -1.76 0.06 3.19
CA ILE A 392 -2.12 -0.36 1.82
C ILE A 392 -2.80 -1.72 1.88
N VAL A 393 -3.91 -1.86 1.15
CA VAL A 393 -4.57 -3.16 0.93
C VAL A 393 -4.41 -3.54 -0.55
N PHE A 394 -3.65 -4.60 -0.82
CA PHE A 394 -3.45 -5.11 -2.17
C PHE A 394 -4.51 -6.13 -2.58
N CYS A 395 -5.15 -5.88 -3.72
CA CYS A 395 -6.17 -6.73 -4.35
C CYS A 395 -5.68 -7.24 -5.71
N GLU A 396 -6.14 -8.41 -6.14
CA GLU A 396 -5.78 -8.97 -7.44
C GLU A 396 -6.53 -8.29 -8.59
N THR A 397 -7.78 -7.85 -8.34
CA THR A 397 -8.62 -7.26 -9.40
C THR A 397 -9.01 -5.81 -9.12
N LYS A 398 -9.19 -5.03 -10.20
CA LYS A 398 -9.69 -3.65 -10.14
C LYS A 398 -11.10 -3.57 -9.54
N LYS A 399 -11.91 -4.62 -9.75
CA LYS A 399 -13.26 -4.75 -9.21
C LYS A 399 -13.22 -4.91 -7.69
N GLU A 400 -12.47 -5.89 -7.19
CA GLU A 400 -12.21 -6.12 -5.76
C GLU A 400 -11.69 -4.85 -5.07
N ALA A 401 -10.73 -4.14 -5.69
CA ALA A 401 -10.19 -2.90 -5.14
C ALA A 401 -11.22 -1.77 -4.97
N ASN A 402 -12.28 -1.72 -5.80
CA ASN A 402 -13.37 -0.75 -5.65
C ASN A 402 -14.45 -1.23 -4.68
N GLU A 403 -14.85 -2.51 -4.77
CA GLU A 403 -15.84 -3.09 -3.87
C GLU A 403 -15.36 -3.09 -2.42
N LEU A 404 -14.06 -3.24 -2.19
CA LEU A 404 -13.44 -3.19 -0.87
C LEU A 404 -13.28 -1.74 -0.37
N ALA A 405 -12.88 -0.79 -1.23
CA ALA A 405 -12.77 0.63 -0.87
C ALA A 405 -14.12 1.32 -0.61
N LEU A 406 -15.24 0.70 -1.03
CA LEU A 406 -16.61 1.14 -0.78
C LEU A 406 -17.32 0.27 0.29
N ASN A 407 -16.61 -0.66 0.93
CA ASN A 407 -17.23 -1.59 1.86
C ASN A 407 -17.42 -0.96 3.25
N ALA A 408 -18.67 -0.82 3.70
CA ALA A 408 -19.01 -0.24 5.00
C ALA A 408 -18.40 -0.95 6.23
N SER A 409 -17.86 -2.16 6.06
CA SER A 409 -17.14 -2.87 7.13
C SER A 409 -15.75 -2.28 7.41
N ILE A 410 -15.14 -1.58 6.45
CA ILE A 410 -13.90 -0.82 6.67
C ILE A 410 -14.30 0.58 7.11
N LYS A 411 -14.25 0.81 8.43
CA LYS A 411 -14.68 2.07 9.06
C LYS A 411 -13.71 3.24 8.80
N GLN A 412 -12.50 2.97 8.32
CA GLN A 412 -11.44 3.95 8.07
C GLN A 412 -11.49 4.50 6.64
N ASP A 413 -11.21 5.79 6.45
CA ASP A 413 -11.24 6.44 5.13
C ASP A 413 -10.35 5.74 4.08
N CYS A 414 -11.02 5.17 3.08
CA CYS A 414 -10.44 4.43 1.97
C CYS A 414 -10.48 5.22 0.66
N GLN A 415 -9.49 5.01 -0.20
CA GLN A 415 -9.56 5.32 -1.64
C GLN A 415 -8.96 4.18 -2.47
N SER A 416 -9.51 3.95 -3.67
CA SER A 416 -8.99 2.94 -4.58
C SER A 416 -7.89 3.47 -5.53
N LEU A 417 -6.97 2.59 -5.96
CA LEU A 417 -5.94 2.90 -6.94
C LEU A 417 -5.67 1.74 -7.91
N HIS A 418 -6.16 1.87 -9.15
CA HIS A 418 -5.98 0.88 -10.20
C HIS A 418 -5.85 1.51 -11.60
N GLY A 419 -5.53 0.70 -12.61
CA GLY A 419 -5.21 1.18 -13.97
C GLY A 419 -6.31 2.00 -14.67
N ASP A 420 -7.59 1.71 -14.41
CA ASP A 420 -8.70 2.42 -15.05
C ASP A 420 -9.03 3.78 -14.40
N ILE A 421 -8.35 4.15 -13.30
CA ILE A 421 -8.48 5.49 -12.73
C ILE A 421 -7.66 6.46 -13.60
N PRO A 422 -8.23 7.58 -14.09
CA PRO A 422 -7.51 8.56 -14.90
C PRO A 422 -6.24 9.08 -14.20
N GLN A 423 -5.18 9.32 -14.96
CA GLN A 423 -3.85 9.68 -14.44
C GLN A 423 -3.89 10.83 -13.40
N LYS A 424 -4.58 11.92 -13.73
CA LYS A 424 -4.78 13.07 -12.84
C LYS A 424 -5.43 12.69 -11.51
N GLN A 425 -6.37 11.75 -11.52
CA GLN A 425 -7.03 11.28 -10.29
C GLN A 425 -6.11 10.36 -9.49
N ARG A 426 -5.32 9.48 -10.13
CA ARG A 426 -4.29 8.67 -9.45
C ARG A 426 -3.26 9.56 -8.73
N GLU A 427 -2.84 10.65 -9.36
CA GLU A 427 -1.92 11.65 -8.79
C GLU A 427 -2.57 12.41 -7.60
N ILE A 428 -3.86 12.75 -7.68
CA ILE A 428 -4.62 13.34 -6.55
C ILE A 428 -4.75 12.36 -5.38
N THR A 429 -5.16 11.11 -5.64
CA THR A 429 -5.29 10.05 -4.62
C THR A 429 -3.97 9.80 -3.90
N LEU A 430 -2.86 9.67 -4.64
CA LEU A 430 -1.53 9.49 -4.03
C LEU A 430 -1.08 10.72 -3.23
N LYS A 431 -1.43 11.95 -3.65
CA LYS A 431 -1.17 13.16 -2.86
C LYS A 431 -2.00 13.17 -1.56
N GLY A 432 -3.26 12.77 -1.60
CA GLY A 432 -4.10 12.64 -0.40
C GLY A 432 -3.53 11.66 0.61
N PHE A 433 -3.06 10.48 0.15
CA PHE A 433 -2.45 9.46 1.01
C PHE A 433 -1.13 9.92 1.65
N ARG A 434 -0.27 10.61 0.88
CA ARG A 434 0.95 11.27 1.41
C ARG A 434 0.60 12.24 2.53
N ASN A 435 -0.34 13.13 2.26
CA ASN A 435 -0.75 14.21 3.16
C ASN A 435 -1.63 13.73 4.33
N GLY A 436 -1.99 12.43 4.41
CA GLY A 436 -2.83 11.89 5.47
C GLY A 436 -4.32 12.25 5.37
N THR A 437 -4.76 12.77 4.21
CA THR A 437 -6.18 13.13 3.94
C THR A 437 -7.11 11.91 4.02
N PHE A 438 -6.57 10.72 3.78
CA PHE A 438 -7.18 9.43 4.07
C PHE A 438 -6.05 8.45 4.41
N LYS A 439 -6.35 7.39 5.19
CA LYS A 439 -5.33 6.54 5.82
C LYS A 439 -5.24 5.13 5.24
N VAL A 440 -6.19 4.72 4.39
CA VAL A 440 -6.20 3.40 3.74
C VAL A 440 -6.21 3.53 2.21
N LEU A 441 -5.22 2.96 1.54
CA LEU A 441 -5.13 2.90 0.08
C LEU A 441 -5.40 1.48 -0.41
N VAL A 442 -6.51 1.25 -1.08
CA VAL A 442 -6.86 -0.07 -1.64
C VAL A 442 -6.41 -0.11 -3.11
N ALA A 443 -5.52 -1.02 -3.48
CA ALA A 443 -4.85 -0.95 -4.78
C ALA A 443 -4.62 -2.31 -5.43
N THR A 444 -4.45 -2.32 -6.76
CA THR A 444 -3.90 -3.49 -7.45
C THR A 444 -2.38 -3.41 -7.53
N ASN A 445 -1.71 -4.34 -8.23
CA ASN A 445 -0.26 -4.29 -8.50
C ASN A 445 0.25 -2.96 -9.09
N VAL A 446 -0.66 -2.10 -9.60
CA VAL A 446 -0.42 -0.69 -9.96
C VAL A 446 0.17 0.14 -8.80
N ALA A 447 0.05 -0.30 -7.54
CA ALA A 447 0.70 0.31 -6.38
C ALA A 447 1.88 -0.49 -5.78
N ALA A 448 2.13 -1.72 -6.24
CA ALA A 448 3.07 -2.63 -5.60
C ALA A 448 4.54 -2.28 -5.88
N ARG A 449 4.80 -1.65 -7.03
CA ARG A 449 6.15 -1.39 -7.55
C ARG A 449 6.29 0.07 -7.94
N GLY A 450 7.47 0.64 -7.68
CA GLY A 450 7.84 1.98 -8.14
C GLY A 450 7.04 3.19 -7.65
N LEU A 451 5.94 3.04 -6.91
CA LEU A 451 5.23 4.20 -6.37
C LEU A 451 6.01 4.83 -5.21
N ASP A 452 6.23 6.15 -5.32
CA ASP A 452 6.48 7.07 -4.20
C ASP A 452 5.20 7.17 -3.36
N ILE A 453 5.08 6.19 -2.47
CA ILE A 453 4.11 6.14 -1.38
C ILE A 453 4.86 6.64 -0.14
N PRO A 454 4.22 7.42 0.76
CA PRO A 454 4.77 7.61 2.11
C PRO A 454 5.08 6.25 2.73
N GLU A 455 5.97 6.20 3.70
CA GLU A 455 6.12 4.96 4.46
C GLU A 455 4.77 4.60 5.13
N VAL A 456 4.44 3.31 5.05
CA VAL A 456 3.20 2.74 5.58
C VAL A 456 3.55 1.73 6.66
N ASP A 457 2.78 1.75 7.74
CA ASP A 457 2.99 0.92 8.92
C ASP A 457 2.51 -0.51 8.67
N LEU A 458 1.45 -0.64 7.86
CA LEU A 458 0.79 -1.89 7.53
C LEU A 458 0.64 -2.09 6.01
N VAL A 459 1.02 -3.28 5.54
CA VAL A 459 0.66 -3.83 4.24
C VAL A 459 -0.27 -5.01 4.43
N VAL A 460 -1.40 -5.01 3.74
CA VAL A 460 -2.34 -6.14 3.66
C VAL A 460 -2.36 -6.65 2.22
N GLN A 461 -2.46 -7.97 2.04
CA GLN A 461 -2.74 -8.60 0.74
C GLN A 461 -4.00 -9.46 0.87
N SER A 462 -4.98 -9.27 -0.01
CA SER A 462 -6.29 -9.93 0.09
C SER A 462 -6.23 -11.44 -0.22
N SER A 463 -5.24 -11.88 -0.99
CA SER A 463 -4.89 -13.28 -1.21
C SER A 463 -3.37 -13.40 -1.40
N PRO A 464 -2.79 -14.62 -1.35
CA PRO A 464 -1.40 -14.82 -1.78
C PRO A 464 -1.27 -14.42 -3.27
N PRO A 465 -0.24 -13.66 -3.67
CA PRO A 465 0.01 -13.37 -5.07
C PRO A 465 0.49 -14.63 -5.80
N LYS A 466 0.28 -14.66 -7.12
CA LYS A 466 0.67 -15.79 -7.98
C LYS A 466 2.19 -15.84 -8.20
N ASP A 467 2.82 -14.67 -8.27
CA ASP A 467 4.26 -14.47 -8.37
C ASP A 467 4.85 -14.01 -7.04
N VAL A 468 6.03 -14.52 -6.69
CA VAL A 468 6.68 -14.17 -5.42
C VAL A 468 7.30 -12.77 -5.45
N GLU A 469 7.64 -12.31 -6.65
CA GLU A 469 8.16 -10.98 -6.93
C GLU A 469 7.13 -9.92 -6.47
N SER A 470 5.86 -10.04 -6.84
CA SER A 470 4.78 -9.18 -6.32
C SER A 470 4.69 -9.24 -4.80
N TYR A 471 4.88 -10.39 -4.15
CA TYR A 471 4.91 -10.44 -2.68
C TYR A 471 6.04 -9.57 -2.10
N ILE A 472 7.25 -9.72 -2.61
CA ILE A 472 8.46 -8.99 -2.17
C ILE A 472 8.31 -7.48 -2.39
N HIS A 473 7.67 -7.08 -3.49
CA HIS A 473 7.46 -5.67 -3.84
C HIS A 473 6.30 -5.01 -3.06
N ARG A 474 5.20 -5.75 -2.84
CA ARG A 474 4.06 -5.34 -2.00
C ARG A 474 4.48 -5.18 -0.54
N SER A 475 5.09 -6.21 0.05
CA SER A 475 5.60 -6.18 1.44
C SER A 475 6.64 -5.08 1.62
N GLY A 476 7.54 -4.88 0.65
CA GLY A 476 8.50 -3.78 0.61
C GLY A 476 7.94 -2.36 0.43
N ARG A 477 6.63 -2.13 0.63
CA ARG A 477 6.06 -0.78 0.84
C ARG A 477 6.18 -0.34 2.30
N THR A 478 6.15 -1.28 3.26
CA THR A 478 6.44 -1.04 4.69
C THR A 478 7.91 -1.38 5.02
N GLY A 479 8.37 -0.99 6.21
CA GLY A 479 9.68 -1.37 6.77
C GLY A 479 10.89 -0.81 6.01
N ARG A 480 10.91 0.50 5.72
CA ARG A 480 11.95 1.19 4.95
C ARG A 480 12.88 1.99 5.86
N ALA A 481 14.05 2.36 5.33
CA ALA A 481 15.04 3.20 6.03
C ALA A 481 15.33 2.78 7.50
N GLY A 482 15.39 1.47 7.77
CA GLY A 482 15.66 0.90 9.09
C GLY A 482 14.45 0.72 10.01
N ARG A 483 13.28 1.25 9.68
CA ARG A 483 12.05 1.04 10.47
C ARG A 483 11.50 -0.38 10.31
N THR A 484 10.85 -0.87 11.35
CA THR A 484 10.05 -2.11 11.32
C THR A 484 8.72 -1.91 10.59
N GLY A 485 8.19 -2.98 9.97
CA GLY A 485 6.91 -2.95 9.27
C GLY A 485 6.13 -4.25 9.40
N ILE A 486 4.83 -4.24 9.12
CA ILE A 486 3.98 -5.45 9.20
C ILE A 486 3.35 -5.73 7.84
N CYS A 487 3.52 -6.95 7.33
CA CYS A 487 2.88 -7.43 6.09
C CYS A 487 1.98 -8.64 6.37
N ILE A 488 0.67 -8.48 6.21
CA ILE A 488 -0.35 -9.50 6.49
C ILE A 488 -0.90 -10.06 5.18
N CYS A 489 -0.77 -11.37 4.98
CA CYS A 489 -1.33 -12.08 3.84
C CYS A 489 -2.59 -12.84 4.24
N PHE A 490 -3.75 -12.43 3.73
CA PHE A 490 -4.95 -13.26 3.81
C PHE A 490 -4.84 -14.45 2.86
N TYR A 491 -5.45 -15.58 3.23
CA TYR A 491 -5.60 -16.74 2.36
C TYR A 491 -6.87 -17.52 2.70
N GLN A 492 -7.44 -18.25 1.74
CA GLN A 492 -8.44 -19.30 2.00
C GLN A 492 -7.75 -20.66 2.08
N ARG A 493 -8.36 -21.67 2.72
CA ARG A 493 -7.82 -23.05 2.81
C ARG A 493 -7.33 -23.64 1.48
N LYS A 494 -7.99 -23.30 0.36
CA LYS A 494 -7.63 -23.72 -1.02
C LYS A 494 -6.38 -23.01 -1.60
N GLU A 495 -5.97 -21.91 -0.99
CA GLU A 495 -4.85 -21.03 -1.38
C GLU A 495 -3.60 -21.27 -0.52
N GLU A 496 -3.66 -22.18 0.47
CA GLU A 496 -2.54 -22.45 1.39
C GLU A 496 -1.27 -22.93 0.66
N HIS A 497 -1.40 -23.68 -0.45
CA HIS A 497 -0.28 -24.06 -1.30
C HIS A 497 0.41 -22.84 -1.95
N GLN A 498 -0.35 -21.79 -2.28
CA GLN A 498 0.21 -20.54 -2.83
C GLN A 498 0.96 -19.77 -1.74
N LEU A 499 0.42 -19.74 -0.51
CA LEU A 499 1.10 -19.20 0.66
C LEU A 499 2.44 -19.92 0.91
N ARG A 500 2.46 -21.26 0.95
CA ARG A 500 3.68 -22.07 1.11
C ARG A 500 4.69 -21.88 -0.03
N TYR A 501 4.22 -21.66 -1.26
CA TYR A 501 5.07 -21.32 -2.40
C TYR A 501 5.77 -19.96 -2.20
N VAL A 502 5.03 -18.96 -1.71
CA VAL A 502 5.59 -17.64 -1.36
C VAL A 502 6.63 -17.76 -0.24
N GLU A 503 6.36 -18.52 0.83
CA GLU A 503 7.33 -18.82 1.90
C GLU A 503 8.66 -19.34 1.34
N GLN A 504 8.59 -20.45 0.59
CA GLN A 504 9.76 -21.12 0.01
C GLN A 504 10.52 -20.22 -0.97
N LYS A 505 9.82 -19.44 -1.80
CA LYS A 505 10.43 -18.67 -2.89
C LYS A 505 10.94 -17.29 -2.46
N ALA A 506 10.37 -16.69 -1.41
CA ALA A 506 10.84 -15.43 -0.84
C ALA A 506 11.92 -15.64 0.25
N GLY A 507 11.99 -16.83 0.84
CA GLY A 507 12.85 -17.09 2.00
C GLY A 507 12.27 -16.46 3.27
N ILE A 508 10.95 -16.62 3.48
CA ILE A 508 10.23 -16.15 4.66
C ILE A 508 9.44 -17.30 5.29
N THR A 509 8.99 -17.11 6.52
CA THR A 509 8.00 -17.98 7.17
C THR A 509 6.88 -17.10 7.69
N PHE A 510 5.63 -17.44 7.36
CA PHE A 510 4.48 -16.71 7.89
C PHE A 510 4.17 -17.18 9.30
N LYS A 511 4.17 -16.24 10.24
CA LYS A 511 3.51 -16.39 11.53
C LYS A 511 2.00 -16.41 11.27
N ARG A 512 1.43 -17.62 11.30
CA ARG A 512 -0.01 -17.84 11.11
C ARG A 512 -0.72 -17.36 12.38
N VAL A 513 -1.68 -16.44 12.24
CA VAL A 513 -2.39 -15.80 13.35
C VAL A 513 -3.90 -15.81 13.08
N GLY A 514 -4.69 -15.79 14.16
CA GLY A 514 -6.15 -15.70 14.06
C GLY A 514 -6.64 -14.32 13.59
N VAL A 515 -7.95 -14.26 13.34
CA VAL A 515 -8.69 -13.00 13.24
C VAL A 515 -8.55 -12.22 14.56
N PRO A 516 -8.32 -10.88 14.55
CA PRO A 516 -8.23 -10.11 15.79
C PRO A 516 -9.51 -10.21 16.64
N THR A 517 -9.37 -10.42 17.95
CA THR A 517 -10.55 -10.53 18.82
C THR A 517 -11.17 -9.17 19.10
N ALA A 518 -12.43 -9.14 19.53
CA ALA A 518 -13.06 -7.93 20.05
C ALA A 518 -12.23 -7.27 21.18
N THR A 519 -11.53 -8.06 22.00
CA THR A 519 -10.67 -7.54 23.06
C THR A 519 -9.43 -6.81 22.51
N ASP A 520 -8.90 -7.24 21.37
CA ASP A 520 -7.72 -6.63 20.75
C ASP A 520 -8.08 -5.34 20.03
N ILE A 521 -9.25 -5.30 19.37
CA ILE A 521 -9.83 -4.09 18.80
C ILE A 521 -10.05 -3.04 19.90
N ILE A 522 -10.56 -3.43 21.07
CA ILE A 522 -10.74 -2.52 22.23
C ILE A 522 -9.37 -2.06 22.77
N LYS A 523 -8.40 -2.95 22.98
CA LYS A 523 -7.03 -2.59 23.43
C LYS A 523 -6.35 -1.61 22.47
N ALA A 524 -6.46 -1.82 21.17
CA ALA A 524 -5.89 -0.93 20.16
C ALA A 524 -6.60 0.44 20.14
N SER A 525 -7.93 0.44 20.14
CA SER A 525 -8.73 1.67 20.11
C SER A 525 -8.60 2.49 21.41
N SER A 526 -8.33 1.83 22.54
CA SER A 526 -7.96 2.50 23.81
C SER A 526 -6.60 3.23 23.71
N LYS A 527 -5.58 2.60 23.11
CA LYS A 527 -4.29 3.26 22.80
C LYS A 527 -4.44 4.43 21.82
N ASP A 528 -5.38 4.34 20.89
CA ASP A 528 -5.75 5.46 20.01
C ASP A 528 -6.40 6.60 20.79
N ALA A 529 -7.37 6.31 21.66
CA ALA A 529 -8.04 7.33 22.47
C ALA A 529 -7.07 8.08 23.40
N ILE A 530 -6.06 7.40 23.97
CA ILE A 530 -4.98 8.03 24.75
C ILE A 530 -4.19 9.03 23.87
N ARG A 531 -3.73 8.60 22.68
CA ARG A 531 -3.00 9.47 21.75
C ARG A 531 -3.83 10.67 21.25
N CYS A 532 -5.15 10.51 21.17
CA CYS A 532 -6.05 11.63 20.88
C CYS A 532 -6.07 12.65 22.04
N LEU A 533 -6.08 12.20 23.31
CA LEU A 533 -6.02 13.09 24.48
C LEU A 533 -4.67 13.83 24.55
N ASP A 534 -3.56 13.16 24.25
CA ASP A 534 -2.23 13.78 24.18
C ASP A 534 -2.15 14.92 23.15
N SER A 535 -3.01 14.89 22.12
CA SER A 535 -3.07 15.93 21.08
C SER A 535 -3.86 17.19 21.46
N VAL A 536 -4.56 17.20 22.59
CA VAL A 536 -5.45 18.30 22.99
C VAL A 536 -4.64 19.49 23.55
N PRO A 537 -4.75 20.70 22.96
CA PRO A 537 -4.03 21.87 23.48
C PRO A 537 -4.46 22.22 24.90
N HIS A 538 -3.50 22.53 25.78
CA HIS A 538 -3.76 22.84 27.19
C HIS A 538 -4.79 23.98 27.39
N THR A 539 -4.85 24.94 26.46
CA THR A 539 -5.86 26.02 26.46
C THR A 539 -7.28 25.50 26.26
N ALA A 540 -7.48 24.40 25.52
CA ALA A 540 -8.78 23.75 25.39
C ALA A 540 -9.17 23.01 26.67
N ILE A 541 -8.19 22.38 27.35
CA ILE A 541 -8.42 21.61 28.59
C ILE A 541 -9.04 22.48 29.69
N GLU A 542 -8.63 23.74 29.82
CA GLU A 542 -9.17 24.68 30.83
C GLU A 542 -10.71 24.74 30.83
N TYR A 543 -11.33 24.89 29.64
CA TYR A 543 -12.78 24.99 29.49
C TYR A 543 -13.55 23.73 29.95
N PHE A 544 -12.89 22.57 29.97
CA PHE A 544 -13.49 21.32 30.42
C PHE A 544 -13.23 20.99 31.90
N LYS A 545 -12.36 21.73 32.62
CA LYS A 545 -11.98 21.40 34.01
C LYS A 545 -13.15 21.37 34.99
N GLU A 546 -14.12 22.28 34.86
CA GLU A 546 -15.28 22.31 35.76
C GLU A 546 -16.21 21.12 35.51
N SER A 547 -16.57 20.87 34.25
CA SER A 547 -17.33 19.69 33.82
C SER A 547 -16.64 18.38 34.22
N ALA A 548 -15.32 18.31 34.11
CA ALA A 548 -14.52 17.16 34.52
C ALA A 548 -14.55 16.96 36.05
N ARG A 549 -14.42 18.03 36.86
CA ARG A 549 -14.57 17.94 38.33
C ARG A 549 -15.95 17.39 38.72
N ARG A 550 -17.03 17.88 38.09
CA ARG A 550 -18.39 17.37 38.36
C ARG A 550 -18.54 15.90 37.97
N LEU A 551 -18.03 15.50 36.80
CA LEU A 551 -18.07 14.10 36.34
C LEU A 551 -17.25 13.15 37.25
N ILE A 552 -16.12 13.63 37.78
CA ILE A 552 -15.28 12.91 38.76
C ILE A 552 -16.02 12.75 40.10
N GLN A 553 -16.76 13.76 40.55
CA GLN A 553 -17.60 13.68 41.75
C GLN A 553 -18.79 12.72 41.55
N GLU A 554 -19.46 12.77 40.39
CA GLU A 554 -20.62 11.93 40.07
C GLU A 554 -20.28 10.43 39.95
N LYS A 555 -19.11 10.08 39.40
CA LYS A 555 -18.80 8.70 38.96
C LYS A 555 -17.50 8.11 39.53
N GLY A 556 -16.67 8.92 40.17
CA GLY A 556 -15.29 8.58 40.53
C GLY A 556 -14.32 8.73 39.36
N PRO A 557 -13.04 9.09 39.60
CA PRO A 557 -12.12 9.50 38.54
C PRO A 557 -11.80 8.40 37.52
N VAL A 558 -11.60 7.16 37.99
CA VAL A 558 -11.27 6.02 37.12
C VAL A 558 -12.43 5.68 36.19
N ASN A 559 -13.67 5.63 36.72
CA ASN A 559 -14.85 5.31 35.91
C ASN A 559 -15.21 6.42 34.93
N ALA A 560 -15.07 7.69 35.34
CA ALA A 560 -15.27 8.84 34.47
C ALA A 560 -14.31 8.82 33.28
N LEU A 561 -13.01 8.59 33.54
CA LEU A 561 -11.99 8.51 32.48
C LEU A 561 -12.16 7.26 31.61
N ALA A 562 -12.47 6.09 32.19
CA ALA A 562 -12.73 4.87 31.43
C ALA A 562 -13.95 4.99 30.50
N ALA A 563 -15.03 5.62 30.97
CA ALA A 563 -16.21 5.89 30.14
C ALA A 563 -15.91 6.90 29.02
N ALA A 564 -15.12 7.94 29.29
CA ALA A 564 -14.66 8.89 28.28
C ALA A 564 -13.78 8.19 27.22
N LEU A 565 -12.79 7.40 27.63
CA LEU A 565 -11.93 6.63 26.73
C LEU A 565 -12.73 5.65 25.86
N ALA A 566 -13.69 4.90 26.43
CA ALA A 566 -14.53 3.98 25.68
C ALA A 566 -15.45 4.68 24.67
N HIS A 567 -15.91 5.90 24.98
CA HIS A 567 -16.68 6.73 24.05
C HIS A 567 -15.80 7.29 22.92
N ILE A 568 -14.64 7.87 23.25
CA ILE A 568 -13.65 8.40 22.28
C ILE A 568 -13.13 7.27 21.36
N SER A 569 -12.94 6.07 21.88
CA SER A 569 -12.48 4.91 21.11
C SER A 569 -13.59 4.24 20.28
N GLY A 570 -14.82 4.76 20.28
CA GLY A 570 -15.98 4.15 19.61
C GLY A 570 -16.37 2.76 20.14
N ALA A 571 -15.91 2.37 21.33
CA ALA A 571 -16.14 1.06 21.94
C ALA A 571 -17.45 1.03 22.76
N THR A 572 -18.47 1.78 22.32
CA THR A 572 -19.76 1.96 23.02
C THR A 572 -20.67 0.74 22.96
N SER A 573 -20.41 -0.20 22.05
CA SER A 573 -21.14 -1.46 21.90
C SER A 573 -20.21 -2.56 21.37
N ILE A 574 -20.07 -3.65 22.12
CA ILE A 574 -19.20 -4.78 21.73
C ILE A 574 -20.02 -5.76 20.87
N GLU A 575 -19.81 -5.73 19.56
CA GLU A 575 -20.28 -6.80 18.67
C GLU A 575 -19.40 -8.04 18.86
N GLN A 576 -19.85 -8.98 19.71
CA GLN A 576 -19.28 -10.32 19.75
C GLN A 576 -19.50 -11.01 18.38
N ARG A 577 -18.53 -11.82 17.96
CA ARG A 577 -18.61 -12.62 16.73
C ARG A 577 -18.26 -14.07 17.01
N SER A 578 -18.86 -14.99 16.26
CA SER A 578 -18.57 -16.43 16.32
C SER A 578 -17.09 -16.72 16.02
N LEU A 579 -16.48 -17.63 16.78
CA LEU A 579 -15.15 -18.19 16.45
C LEU A 579 -15.24 -19.30 15.39
N LEU A 580 -16.40 -19.93 15.22
CA LEU A 580 -16.62 -20.96 14.19
C LEU A 580 -16.66 -20.36 12.78
N ASN A 581 -17.07 -19.09 12.64
CA ASN A 581 -17.40 -18.52 11.33
C ASN A 581 -17.37 -16.98 11.21
N SER A 582 -16.96 -16.22 12.23
CA SER A 582 -16.90 -14.75 12.22
C SER A 582 -18.24 -14.01 12.02
N ASP A 583 -19.40 -14.68 12.03
CA ASP A 583 -20.70 -14.01 11.93
C ASP A 583 -20.94 -13.15 13.18
N ALA A 584 -21.40 -11.90 12.98
CA ALA A 584 -21.55 -10.91 14.05
C ALA A 584 -22.87 -11.07 14.82
N GLY A 585 -22.84 -10.71 16.10
CA GLY A 585 -23.97 -10.91 17.03
C GLY A 585 -24.04 -12.31 17.64
N PHE A 586 -22.99 -13.13 17.48
CA PHE A 586 -22.92 -14.51 17.99
C PHE A 586 -21.72 -14.73 18.92
N VAL A 587 -21.86 -15.68 19.83
CA VAL A 587 -20.82 -16.16 20.75
C VAL A 587 -20.69 -17.67 20.60
N THR A 588 -19.47 -18.17 20.43
CA THR A 588 -19.22 -19.62 20.41
C THR A 588 -19.06 -20.13 21.84
N MET A 589 -19.86 -21.12 22.22
CA MET A 589 -19.73 -21.88 23.46
C MET A 589 -19.16 -23.27 23.20
N ILE A 590 -18.60 -23.87 24.24
CA ILE A 590 -18.10 -25.24 24.26
C ILE A 590 -18.78 -25.98 25.41
N LEU A 591 -19.46 -27.08 25.08
CA LEU A 591 -20.02 -28.02 26.03
C LEU A 591 -19.12 -29.27 26.06
N HIS A 592 -18.25 -29.33 27.05
CA HIS A 592 -17.38 -30.47 27.32
C HIS A 592 -18.17 -31.63 27.95
N CYS A 593 -17.77 -32.86 27.60
CA CYS A 593 -18.27 -34.10 28.18
C CYS A 593 -17.10 -34.93 28.72
N SER A 594 -17.26 -35.59 29.87
CA SER A 594 -16.25 -36.48 30.45
C SER A 594 -16.13 -37.83 29.71
N GLU A 595 -17.02 -38.09 28.75
CA GLU A 595 -17.14 -39.33 27.98
C GLU A 595 -17.28 -39.02 26.47
N GLU A 596 -16.95 -39.99 25.62
CA GLU A 596 -16.96 -39.78 24.16
C GLU A 596 -18.39 -39.67 23.60
N ILE A 597 -18.76 -38.49 23.08
CA ILE A 597 -20.08 -38.26 22.50
C ILE A 597 -20.18 -38.90 21.11
N ASN A 598 -20.72 -40.11 21.04
CA ASN A 598 -20.87 -40.84 19.78
C ASN A 598 -22.03 -40.36 18.87
N ASN A 599 -22.97 -39.54 19.38
CA ASN A 599 -24.06 -38.97 18.58
C ASN A 599 -24.44 -37.57 19.07
N MET A 600 -24.59 -36.61 18.15
CA MET A 600 -24.93 -35.21 18.44
C MET A 600 -26.27 -35.08 19.20
N SER A 601 -27.20 -36.02 19.00
CA SER A 601 -28.47 -36.08 19.73
C SER A 601 -28.29 -36.18 21.26
N TYR A 602 -27.16 -36.68 21.74
CA TYR A 602 -26.85 -36.75 23.17
C TYR A 602 -26.60 -35.36 23.78
N ALA A 603 -25.82 -34.52 23.09
CA ALA A 603 -25.60 -33.12 23.49
C ALA A 603 -26.88 -32.29 23.37
N TRP A 604 -27.65 -32.46 22.27
CA TRP A 604 -28.96 -31.81 22.11
C TRP A 604 -29.98 -32.20 23.16
N ARG A 605 -29.99 -33.46 23.62
CA ARG A 605 -30.85 -33.88 24.72
C ARG A 605 -30.43 -33.18 26.01
N ARG A 606 -29.12 -33.14 26.32
CA ARG A 606 -28.64 -32.49 27.55
C ARG A 606 -28.87 -30.97 27.58
N LEU A 607 -28.75 -30.30 26.43
CA LEU A 607 -29.08 -28.87 26.32
C LEU A 607 -30.57 -28.62 26.60
N ARG A 608 -31.49 -29.43 26.05
CA ARG A 608 -32.93 -29.30 26.34
C ARG A 608 -33.29 -29.66 27.78
N GLU A 609 -32.66 -30.68 28.35
CA GLU A 609 -32.83 -31.09 29.75
C GLU A 609 -32.55 -29.96 30.77
N LEU A 610 -31.66 -29.01 30.44
CA LEU A 610 -31.25 -27.93 31.35
C LEU A 610 -31.72 -26.53 30.93
N LEU A 611 -31.81 -26.25 29.63
CA LEU A 611 -32.11 -24.90 29.09
C LEU A 611 -33.53 -24.79 28.51
N GLY A 612 -34.26 -25.90 28.40
CA GLY A 612 -35.61 -25.99 27.83
C GLY A 612 -35.64 -26.12 26.30
N ASP A 613 -36.81 -26.46 25.75
CA ASP A 613 -36.97 -26.79 24.32
C ASP A 613 -36.68 -25.63 23.36
N ASP A 614 -36.78 -24.37 23.79
CA ASP A 614 -36.42 -23.19 22.97
C ASP A 614 -34.91 -23.10 22.66
N VAL A 615 -34.05 -23.89 23.33
CA VAL A 615 -32.61 -23.94 23.03
C VAL A 615 -32.33 -24.40 21.58
N ASP A 616 -33.20 -25.22 21.00
CA ASP A 616 -33.14 -25.67 19.60
C ASP A 616 -33.26 -24.51 18.59
N ARG A 617 -33.80 -23.35 19.02
CA ARG A 617 -33.89 -22.12 18.21
C ARG A 617 -32.71 -21.17 18.44
N LYS A 618 -32.10 -21.20 19.63
CA LYS A 618 -30.96 -20.34 20.00
C LYS A 618 -29.63 -20.91 19.49
N VAL A 619 -29.46 -22.23 19.51
CA VAL A 619 -28.18 -22.90 19.21
C VAL A 619 -27.98 -23.13 17.71
N ASN A 620 -26.89 -22.59 17.17
CA ASN A 620 -26.49 -22.67 15.77
C ASN A 620 -25.22 -23.51 15.57
N ARG A 621 -25.13 -24.19 14.43
CA ARG A 621 -23.90 -24.79 13.84
C ARG A 621 -23.08 -25.69 14.79
N MET A 622 -23.76 -26.49 15.61
CA MET A 622 -23.12 -27.42 16.54
C MET A 622 -22.17 -28.42 15.82
N CYS A 623 -20.93 -28.50 16.30
CA CYS A 623 -19.85 -29.33 15.76
C CYS A 623 -19.14 -30.09 16.89
N PHE A 624 -18.50 -31.22 16.58
CA PHE A 624 -17.73 -31.98 17.56
C PHE A 624 -16.34 -31.41 17.79
N LEU A 625 -15.91 -31.38 19.05
CA LEU A 625 -14.49 -31.25 19.40
C LEU A 625 -13.71 -32.49 18.91
N LYS A 626 -12.45 -32.32 18.53
CA LYS A 626 -11.55 -33.42 18.15
C LYS A 626 -11.46 -34.44 19.30
N GLY A 627 -11.68 -35.72 18.98
CA GLY A 627 -11.83 -36.79 19.98
C GLY A 627 -13.24 -36.91 20.61
N LYS A 628 -14.23 -36.15 20.14
CA LYS A 628 -15.64 -36.12 20.57
C LYS A 628 -15.92 -35.93 22.07
N MET A 629 -14.96 -35.46 22.87
CA MET A 629 -15.13 -35.18 24.32
C MET A 629 -15.91 -33.89 24.61
N GLY A 630 -16.94 -33.61 23.79
CA GLY A 630 -17.70 -32.37 23.79
C GLY A 630 -18.09 -31.87 22.40
N VAL A 631 -18.87 -30.80 22.40
CA VAL A 631 -19.32 -30.07 21.21
C VAL A 631 -19.06 -28.57 21.36
N CYS A 632 -18.87 -27.88 20.25
CA CYS A 632 -18.90 -26.42 20.18
C CYS A 632 -20.10 -25.95 19.36
N PHE A 633 -20.68 -24.80 19.69
CA PHE A 633 -21.82 -24.23 18.96
C PHE A 633 -21.90 -22.72 19.13
N ASP A 634 -22.61 -22.04 18.25
CA ASP A 634 -22.87 -20.60 18.36
C ASP A 634 -24.24 -20.33 19.01
N ILE A 635 -24.34 -19.26 19.81
CA ILE A 635 -25.59 -18.68 20.29
C ILE A 635 -25.60 -17.17 20.04
N PRO A 636 -26.77 -16.49 19.96
CA PRO A 636 -26.83 -15.04 19.95
C PRO A 636 -26.17 -14.44 21.19
N ALA A 637 -25.41 -13.35 21.00
CA ALA A 637 -24.70 -12.64 22.07
C ALA A 637 -25.63 -12.17 23.21
N ALA A 638 -26.88 -11.83 22.89
CA ALA A 638 -27.90 -11.45 23.87
C ALA A 638 -28.30 -12.60 24.81
N ASP A 639 -28.25 -13.84 24.34
CA ASP A 639 -28.67 -15.02 25.09
C ASP A 639 -27.57 -15.57 26.03
N GLN A 640 -26.31 -15.16 25.84
CA GLN A 640 -25.15 -15.70 26.58
C GLN A 640 -25.39 -15.71 28.09
N LYS A 641 -25.76 -14.56 28.67
CA LYS A 641 -25.96 -14.40 30.12
C LYS A 641 -27.17 -15.17 30.66
N GLU A 642 -28.19 -15.38 29.83
CA GLU A 642 -29.36 -16.18 30.22
C GLU A 642 -29.00 -17.67 30.28
N ILE A 643 -28.22 -18.14 29.30
CA ILE A 643 -27.76 -19.53 29.21
C ILE A 643 -26.73 -19.83 30.30
N GLU A 644 -25.77 -18.93 30.55
CA GLU A 644 -24.81 -19.04 31.65
C GLU A 644 -25.49 -19.06 33.03
N ALA A 645 -26.56 -18.27 33.23
CA ALA A 645 -27.29 -18.24 34.50
C ALA A 645 -28.25 -19.42 34.72
N LYS A 646 -28.64 -20.13 33.65
CA LYS A 646 -29.48 -21.33 33.69
C LYS A 646 -28.68 -22.64 33.72
N TRP A 647 -27.39 -22.60 33.41
CA TRP A 647 -26.57 -23.81 33.29
C TRP A 647 -25.90 -24.18 34.61
N GLU A 648 -26.19 -25.38 35.12
CA GLU A 648 -25.46 -25.98 36.24
C GLU A 648 -24.41 -26.99 35.75
N ASP A 649 -23.14 -26.72 36.07
CA ASP A 649 -22.01 -27.60 35.77
C ASP A 649 -22.11 -28.91 36.56
N SER A 650 -21.79 -30.03 35.93
CA SER A 650 -21.95 -31.37 36.50
C SER A 650 -20.68 -32.21 36.36
N LYS A 651 -20.61 -33.36 37.05
CA LYS A 651 -19.45 -34.27 36.95
C LYS A 651 -19.20 -34.79 35.51
N GLN A 652 -20.24 -34.83 34.68
CA GLN A 652 -20.17 -35.35 33.31
C GLN A 652 -20.12 -34.24 32.25
N TRP A 653 -20.74 -33.09 32.51
CA TRP A 653 -20.89 -32.00 31.54
C TRP A 653 -20.46 -30.65 32.09
N ARG A 654 -19.65 -29.92 31.32
CA ARG A 654 -19.22 -28.54 31.60
C ARG A 654 -19.49 -27.61 30.43
N LEU A 655 -20.06 -26.43 30.68
CA LEU A 655 -20.26 -25.39 29.66
C LEU A 655 -19.29 -24.22 29.89
N CYS A 656 -18.68 -23.72 28.82
CA CYS A 656 -17.86 -22.50 28.85
C CYS A 656 -17.98 -21.71 27.54
N VAL A 657 -17.58 -20.44 27.58
CA VAL A 657 -17.41 -19.61 26.37
C VAL A 657 -16.04 -19.89 25.76
N ALA A 658 -15.99 -20.05 24.43
CA ALA A 658 -14.74 -20.22 23.71
C ALA A 658 -13.95 -18.91 23.68
N THR A 659 -12.75 -18.88 24.27
CA THR A 659 -11.80 -17.77 24.12
C THR A 659 -10.94 -17.91 22.87
N GLU A 660 -10.73 -19.14 22.41
CA GLU A 660 -10.01 -19.53 21.20
C GLU A 660 -10.81 -20.61 20.47
N LEU A 661 -10.61 -20.77 19.16
CA LEU A 661 -11.28 -21.80 18.37
C LEU A 661 -10.67 -23.18 18.71
N PRO A 662 -11.39 -24.10 19.37
CA PRO A 662 -10.84 -25.42 19.72
C PRO A 662 -10.62 -26.28 18.47
N GLU A 663 -9.75 -27.28 18.56
CA GLU A 663 -9.59 -28.27 17.48
C GLU A 663 -10.90 -29.07 17.30
N LEU A 664 -11.44 -29.06 16.07
CA LEU A 664 -12.69 -29.73 15.73
C LEU A 664 -12.46 -31.04 14.97
N VAL A 665 -13.45 -31.93 14.97
CA VAL A 665 -13.47 -33.08 14.05
C VAL A 665 -13.60 -32.56 12.62
N GLU A 666 -12.66 -32.91 11.75
CA GLU A 666 -12.76 -32.59 10.32
C GLU A 666 -13.99 -33.24 9.70
N SER A 667 -14.90 -32.43 9.16
CA SER A 667 -16.07 -32.96 8.47
C SER A 667 -15.65 -33.65 7.18
N GLN A 668 -15.67 -34.99 7.15
CA GLN A 668 -15.53 -35.77 5.93
C GLN A 668 -16.74 -35.54 5.00
N ARG A 669 -16.74 -34.43 4.26
CA ARG A 669 -17.56 -34.25 3.05
C ARG A 669 -16.78 -34.71 1.83
N GLY A 670 -16.35 -35.97 1.88
CA GLY A 670 -16.05 -36.75 0.68
C GLY A 670 -17.34 -36.97 -0.12
N GLY A 671 -17.24 -37.04 -1.44
CA GLY A 671 -18.41 -37.06 -2.32
C GLY A 671 -18.91 -38.47 -2.68
N GLY A 672 -20.24 -38.61 -2.79
CA GLY A 672 -20.90 -39.67 -3.56
C GLY A 672 -21.47 -40.84 -2.76
N GLY A 673 -22.63 -41.34 -3.20
CA GLY A 673 -23.28 -42.55 -2.69
C GLY A 673 -24.55 -42.27 -1.88
N GLY A 674 -25.71 -42.65 -2.40
CA GLY A 674 -27.01 -42.40 -1.77
C GLY A 674 -27.45 -43.49 -0.78
N GLY A 675 -28.31 -43.09 0.16
CA GLY A 675 -29.10 -43.94 1.07
C GLY A 675 -30.29 -43.12 1.57
N GLY A 676 -31.49 -43.70 1.56
CA GLY A 676 -32.74 -42.95 1.79
C GLY A 676 -33.18 -42.86 3.25
N GLY A 677 -33.89 -41.78 3.59
CA GLY A 677 -34.59 -41.59 4.87
C GLY A 677 -35.61 -40.45 4.72
N GLY A 678 -36.89 -40.71 4.99
CA GLY A 678 -37.98 -39.82 4.59
C GLY A 678 -38.09 -38.52 5.40
N GLY A 679 -38.54 -37.45 4.73
CA GLY A 679 -38.92 -36.18 5.36
C GLY A 679 -40.13 -35.57 4.65
N ASN A 680 -41.23 -35.35 5.37
CA ASN A 680 -42.46 -34.80 4.80
C ASN A 680 -42.30 -33.32 4.43
N GLY A 681 -42.42 -32.98 3.15
CA GLY A 681 -42.45 -31.61 2.65
C GLY A 681 -43.52 -31.44 1.57
N ARG A 682 -44.68 -30.89 1.95
CA ARG A 682 -45.74 -30.54 0.99
C ARG A 682 -45.28 -29.36 0.14
N SER A 683 -45.18 -29.55 -1.18
CA SER A 683 -44.88 -28.48 -2.14
C SER A 683 -45.89 -28.51 -3.29
N PHE A 684 -46.34 -27.34 -3.72
CA PHE A 684 -47.43 -27.18 -4.69
C PHE A 684 -47.06 -27.69 -6.09
N SER A 685 -48.04 -28.28 -6.77
CA SER A 685 -47.93 -28.73 -8.15
C SER A 685 -48.06 -27.58 -9.14
N SER A 686 -47.08 -27.39 -10.03
CA SER A 686 -47.23 -26.62 -11.27
C SER A 686 -46.97 -27.51 -12.49
N SER A 687 -48.04 -27.91 -13.18
CA SER A 687 -47.97 -28.80 -14.34
C SER A 687 -47.29 -28.13 -15.54
N ARG A 688 -46.34 -28.82 -16.20
CA ARG A 688 -46.05 -28.61 -17.63
C ARG A 688 -45.41 -29.83 -18.31
N ASN A 689 -46.15 -30.37 -19.28
CA ASN A 689 -45.79 -31.27 -20.39
C ASN A 689 -44.46 -32.03 -20.35
N GLY A 690 -44.55 -33.36 -20.24
CA GLY A 690 -43.53 -34.27 -20.77
C GLY A 690 -43.75 -34.58 -22.27
N ARG A 691 -42.66 -34.91 -22.98
CA ARG A 691 -42.70 -35.69 -24.24
C ARG A 691 -41.58 -36.74 -24.21
N ARG A 692 -41.78 -37.86 -24.93
CA ARG A 692 -40.98 -39.10 -24.87
C ARG A 692 -39.77 -39.08 -25.82
N GLY A 693 -38.78 -39.95 -25.56
CA GLY A 693 -37.60 -40.20 -26.41
C GLY A 693 -36.40 -40.68 -25.58
N SER A 694 -36.42 -41.86 -24.97
CA SER A 694 -36.26 -43.21 -25.56
C SER A 694 -34.83 -43.56 -25.97
N SER A 695 -34.22 -44.48 -25.19
CA SER A 695 -33.30 -45.56 -25.60
C SER A 695 -32.21 -45.30 -26.65
N GLY A 696 -30.93 -45.37 -26.24
CA GLY A 696 -29.80 -45.38 -27.18
C GLY A 696 -28.44 -45.77 -26.57
N ARG A 697 -28.28 -47.03 -26.12
CA ARG A 697 -26.92 -47.58 -25.86
C ARG A 697 -26.24 -47.90 -27.19
N ASN A 698 -25.02 -47.41 -27.41
CA ASN A 698 -24.03 -48.23 -28.10
C ASN A 698 -22.60 -47.92 -27.67
N ARG A 699 -21.74 -48.95 -27.65
CA ARG A 699 -20.27 -48.83 -27.51
C ARG A 699 -19.68 -48.97 -28.90
N PHE A 700 -18.64 -48.22 -29.27
CA PHE A 700 -17.58 -48.76 -30.12
C PHE A 700 -16.22 -48.10 -29.86
N ARG A 701 -15.16 -48.82 -30.21
CA ARG A 701 -13.75 -48.41 -30.04
C ARG A 701 -13.30 -47.47 -31.18
N GLY A 702 -12.43 -46.51 -30.87
CA GLY A 702 -11.68 -45.73 -31.86
C GLY A 702 -10.30 -45.34 -31.33
N ARG A 703 -9.24 -45.62 -32.10
CA ARG A 703 -7.86 -45.14 -31.84
C ARG A 703 -7.68 -43.77 -32.52
N GLY A 704 -6.73 -42.96 -32.03
CA GLY A 704 -5.79 -42.32 -32.96
C GLY A 704 -5.38 -40.86 -32.73
N GLN A 705 -4.10 -40.72 -32.35
CA GLN A 705 -3.16 -39.66 -32.78
C GLN A 705 -3.30 -38.20 -32.31
N LYS A 706 -2.12 -37.56 -32.27
CA LYS A 706 -1.86 -36.15 -31.96
C LYS A 706 -1.81 -35.32 -33.24
N ARG A 707 -2.26 -34.07 -33.18
CA ARG A 707 -1.73 -32.87 -33.88
C ARG A 707 -2.30 -31.67 -33.10
N SER A 708 -1.51 -30.72 -32.59
CA SER A 708 -0.55 -29.84 -33.29
C SER A 708 -1.28 -28.97 -34.31
N PHE A 709 -1.55 -27.71 -33.93
CA PHE A 709 -2.01 -26.66 -34.82
C PHE A 709 -1.20 -25.39 -34.55
N ASP A 710 -0.72 -24.79 -35.62
CA ASP A 710 0.14 -23.60 -35.65
C ASP A 710 -0.20 -22.82 -36.93
N ARG A 711 0.03 -21.50 -36.91
CA ARG A 711 -0.17 -20.51 -37.99
C ARG A 711 -1.58 -20.33 -38.60
N ALA A 712 -2.14 -19.15 -38.32
CA ALA A 712 -3.20 -18.45 -39.06
C ALA A 712 -3.26 -17.01 -38.51
N PHE A 713 -3.23 -15.90 -39.25
CA PHE A 713 -3.12 -15.64 -40.70
C PHE A 713 -2.27 -14.36 -40.92
N ASP A 714 -1.68 -14.21 -42.12
CA ASP A 714 -1.26 -12.89 -42.63
C ASP A 714 -2.46 -12.12 -43.22
N ARG A 715 -2.61 -10.84 -42.87
CA ARG A 715 -3.13 -9.75 -43.73
C ARG A 715 -3.02 -8.37 -43.09
#